data_AF-A0A7Z8PB02-F1
#
_entry.id   AF-A0A7Z8PB02-F1
#
_cell.length_a   1.000
_cell.length_b   1.000
_cell.length_c   1.000
_cell.angle_alpha   90.00
_cell.angle_beta   90.00
_cell.angle_gamma   90.00
#
_symmetry.space_group_name_H-M   'P 1'
#
loop_
_entity.id
_entity.type
_entity.pdbx_description
1 polymer ?
#
loop_
_entity_poly.entity_id
_entity_poly.type
_entity_poly.pdbx_seq_one_letter_code
_entity_poly.pdbx_strand_id
1 'polypeptide(L)'
;MRIITAALVCFSLAGSMLLAPLYADDSWRPGVSALNQVDEIDGDLRWGGHQGLTISGRDGRYLLLSTAVGTIRVPERVLSEADGALPQTLLALIEVAQGSDLPTLSLEHHPLTGWRLSGHEVLITRSGVFTAKPTQHDERAGDIEAVSAAAKQLMQALPGSGVGTHARAALVHLLEKLDQPDSNPVSDEINPAYARKVVADGFLVLSLPMLEAEASALTAAVAAAIRLQPQARWLDATERGITHYSDAWGVGSQVYRGEKSVRYAAPAALPMYHWPLQREGGFPQARVIVDLPTDADPVNNSLGFDAIHSASLYHNDTLLASWTAADGLISDMSVWRSVVAERDRRLDENIVKGYMPPHIVIRDGRGHIHWLITAHGKLRPAQDGSREEALRFMDDAAKMLPNAAHLDLISQYLFKYVYDSPDPTMPLLLGNREVKSDIHQTAFETLSTTVGGVCRGDCDDLAELAEHIVDRQGKLGHVISLPGHAALAWAEQEDDLWHVFVLQTGPTLQFTAPRLQDALRATYRSFDASDTFDPNGIGLLLRFSGENTRSAWRLSWRIFAEPEYAATMIDVQKDWHYQTYLQGINKMLELIAAGDEDTANFREMAGLYAFTAQHDKAVEYHRMAMERTDEAESVLLMAVELLYHLNDAERHEEIAEVALDILDRKLPPLREELGQSIIQVGLQLAGGLGRYGHPELAARALRDTIGTGLGQPVQNLARWSQQSFNAEAWMHSPQLRMLDRILGWHSNVLTRIIAANSDGSVLAAVPELSHFLQVDEIYRRYIAFNGSDGGDLSSAYALQGRHLEARWGREELLTRLSQVSLPEERIDHRQRQLPPEELVARDLQWIKASVPFWGNLVMESLEDIRNKALSAEQAGLILPQLEAAYAAAESLGMSGPRIDYQLHFARLVIALLTEDRDGLARLLEHVRDQNDKRLTDNTAQYMGDVAYALSNEWFTTAVEMWRDIVDHKPKYLWIAWRAAIGHAPEKALIAARISAERFADDEAFVAEYEFMRQLLTPNL
;
A
#
# COMPACT_ATOMS: atom_id res chain seq x y z
N MET A 1 31.97 1.58 26.92
CA MET A 1 33.22 1.25 27.65
C MET A 1 33.18 1.95 29.02
N ARG A 2 33.21 1.18 30.13
CA ARG A 2 32.88 1.55 31.54
C ARG A 2 31.37 1.80 31.72
N ILE A 3 30.56 0.99 32.38
CA ILE A 3 30.64 0.33 33.69
C ILE A 3 29.75 -0.93 33.62
N ILE A 4 30.27 -2.08 34.06
CA ILE A 4 29.62 -3.21 34.76
C ILE A 4 30.62 -4.36 34.67
N THR A 5 31.55 -4.37 35.62
CA THR A 5 32.53 -5.43 35.84
C THR A 5 32.73 -5.52 37.34
N ALA A 6 31.74 -6.06 38.05
CA ALA A 6 31.80 -6.39 39.48
C ALA A 6 30.57 -7.22 39.91
N ALA A 7 30.37 -8.43 39.34
CA ALA A 7 29.40 -9.40 39.88
C ALA A 7 29.68 -10.86 39.47
N LEU A 8 30.93 -11.22 39.16
CA LEU A 8 31.34 -12.60 38.89
C LEU A 8 32.65 -12.85 39.63
N VAL A 9 32.59 -13.44 40.83
CA VAL A 9 33.66 -14.25 41.48
C VAL A 9 33.17 -14.96 42.77
N CYS A 10 31.99 -14.66 43.35
CA CYS A 10 31.58 -15.28 44.65
C CYS A 10 30.47 -16.36 44.61
N PHE A 11 30.25 -17.10 43.52
CA PHE A 11 29.22 -18.17 43.48
C PHE A 11 29.75 -19.50 42.92
N SER A 12 30.78 -20.08 43.56
CA SER A 12 31.27 -21.43 43.19
C SER A 12 31.55 -22.39 44.36
N LEU A 13 31.18 -22.07 45.59
CA LEU A 13 31.38 -22.97 46.75
C LEU A 13 30.24 -22.85 47.78
N ALA A 14 29.00 -23.20 47.42
CA ALA A 14 27.89 -23.39 48.37
C ALA A 14 26.70 -24.20 47.79
N GLY A 15 26.97 -25.30 47.09
CA GLY A 15 25.93 -26.09 46.39
C GLY A 15 25.83 -27.54 46.81
N SER A 16 26.11 -27.89 48.08
CA SER A 16 26.11 -29.30 48.51
C SER A 16 25.53 -29.57 49.91
N MET A 17 24.78 -28.64 50.50
CA MET A 17 24.09 -28.90 51.76
C MET A 17 22.76 -28.13 51.84
N LEU A 18 21.65 -28.86 51.67
CA LEU A 18 20.30 -28.72 52.25
C LEU A 18 19.22 -29.24 51.27
N LEU A 19 19.23 -30.55 51.02
CA LEU A 19 17.99 -31.28 50.72
C LEU A 19 17.48 -31.85 52.05
N ALA A 20 16.82 -31.00 52.84
CA ALA A 20 15.90 -31.52 53.85
C ALA A 20 14.69 -32.11 53.10
N PRO A 21 14.17 -33.28 53.49
CA PRO A 21 13.00 -33.85 52.84
C PRO A 21 11.81 -32.91 53.04
N LEU A 22 11.26 -32.39 51.94
CA LEU A 22 9.97 -31.70 51.84
C LEU A 22 8.76 -32.63 52.11
N TYR A 23 8.97 -33.73 52.85
CA TYR A 23 7.98 -34.76 53.13
C TYR A 23 7.67 -34.80 54.62
N ALA A 24 6.85 -33.86 55.11
CA ALA A 24 6.17 -34.00 56.41
C ALA A 24 5.04 -33.00 56.67
N ASP A 25 4.79 -32.01 55.81
CA ASP A 25 3.61 -31.17 55.95
C ASP A 25 2.48 -31.71 55.07
N ASP A 26 1.56 -32.47 55.65
CA ASP A 26 0.35 -32.98 54.98
C ASP A 26 -0.68 -31.87 54.67
N SER A 27 -0.34 -30.59 54.89
CA SER A 27 -1.20 -29.44 54.60
C SER A 27 -1.68 -29.34 53.14
N TRP A 28 -1.04 -30.04 52.20
CA TRP A 28 -1.45 -30.13 50.80
C TRP A 28 -2.56 -31.15 50.53
N ARG A 29 -2.70 -32.20 51.37
CA ARG A 29 -3.65 -33.31 51.15
C ARG A 29 -5.10 -32.84 50.96
N PRO A 30 -5.65 -31.91 51.76
CA PRO A 30 -7.05 -31.47 51.60
C PRO A 30 -7.33 -30.75 50.27
N GLY A 31 -6.34 -30.04 49.72
CA GLY A 31 -6.48 -29.38 48.42
C GLY A 31 -6.44 -30.37 47.25
N VAL A 32 -5.73 -31.49 47.41
CA VAL A 32 -5.55 -32.52 46.38
C VAL A 32 -6.69 -33.53 46.37
N SER A 33 -7.25 -33.90 47.52
CA SER A 33 -8.42 -34.78 47.59
C SER A 33 -9.69 -34.17 46.98
N ALA A 34 -9.72 -32.86 46.77
CA ALA A 34 -10.79 -32.15 46.07
C ALA A 34 -10.64 -32.15 44.53
N LEU A 35 -9.52 -32.66 44.00
CA LEU A 35 -9.29 -32.75 42.56
C LEU A 35 -10.03 -33.95 41.95
N ASN A 36 -10.40 -33.82 40.67
CA ASN A 36 -11.14 -34.86 39.96
C ASN A 36 -10.34 -36.18 39.94
N GLN A 37 -11.04 -37.29 40.22
CA GLN A 37 -10.51 -38.67 40.19
C GLN A 37 -9.37 -38.93 41.18
N VAL A 38 -9.25 -38.13 42.25
CA VAL A 38 -8.36 -38.42 43.37
C VAL A 38 -9.18 -39.02 44.51
N ASP A 39 -8.89 -40.27 44.84
CA ASP A 39 -9.53 -40.99 45.93
C ASP A 39 -8.51 -41.27 47.05
N GLU A 40 -8.95 -41.18 48.30
CA GLU A 40 -8.16 -41.67 49.43
C GLU A 40 -8.44 -43.16 49.62
N ILE A 41 -7.42 -44.00 49.40
CA ILE A 41 -7.53 -45.45 49.40
C ILE A 41 -6.43 -45.99 50.30
N ASP A 42 -6.82 -46.68 51.37
CA ASP A 42 -5.90 -47.27 52.36
C ASP A 42 -4.93 -46.25 53.00
N GLY A 43 -5.34 -44.97 53.10
CA GLY A 43 -4.55 -43.87 53.68
C GLY A 43 -3.65 -43.12 52.69
N ASP A 44 -3.59 -43.58 51.44
CA ASP A 44 -2.88 -42.94 50.35
C ASP A 44 -3.85 -42.19 49.42
N LEU A 45 -3.45 -40.99 48.97
CA LEU A 45 -4.17 -40.30 47.88
C LEU A 45 -3.76 -40.94 46.55
N ARG A 46 -4.74 -41.41 45.77
CA ARG A 46 -4.52 -42.06 44.47
C ARG A 46 -5.27 -41.37 43.35
N TRP A 47 -4.60 -41.15 42.22
CA TRP A 47 -5.23 -40.62 41.01
C TRP A 47 -5.62 -41.74 40.04
N GLY A 48 -6.91 -41.84 39.71
CA GLY A 48 -7.47 -42.88 38.83
C GLY A 48 -8.10 -44.10 39.55
N GLY A 49 -8.53 -43.94 40.81
CA GLY A 49 -9.19 -44.98 41.60
C GLY A 49 -8.26 -46.04 42.20
N HIS A 50 -8.81 -47.23 42.55
CA HIS A 50 -8.06 -48.30 43.24
C HIS A 50 -6.82 -48.80 42.48
N GLN A 51 -6.82 -48.75 41.14
CA GLN A 51 -5.68 -49.11 40.30
C GLN A 51 -4.83 -47.88 39.88
N GLY A 52 -5.12 -46.72 40.46
CA GLY A 52 -4.49 -45.45 40.18
C GLY A 52 -3.09 -45.32 40.78
N LEU A 53 -2.48 -44.16 40.49
CA LEU A 53 -1.11 -43.84 40.91
C LEU A 53 -1.10 -43.12 42.27
N THR A 54 -0.23 -43.56 43.18
CA THR A 54 -0.08 -42.93 44.50
C THR A 54 0.55 -41.54 44.39
N ILE A 55 -0.15 -40.54 44.91
CA ILE A 55 0.32 -39.16 45.05
C ILE A 55 1.19 -39.10 46.31
N SER A 56 2.50 -38.98 46.10
CA SER A 56 3.50 -38.97 47.17
C SER A 56 3.73 -37.59 47.77
N GLY A 57 3.44 -36.52 47.04
CA GLY A 57 3.67 -35.15 47.50
C GLY A 57 3.25 -34.08 46.49
N ARG A 58 3.60 -32.83 46.79
CA ARG A 58 3.33 -31.64 45.98
C ARG A 58 4.59 -30.78 45.86
N ASP A 59 4.88 -30.30 44.66
CA ASP A 59 5.99 -29.39 44.35
C ASP A 59 5.47 -28.19 43.55
N GLY A 60 5.21 -27.08 44.24
CA GLY A 60 4.61 -25.89 43.65
C GLY A 60 3.22 -26.18 43.07
N ARG A 61 3.08 -26.06 41.75
CA ARG A 61 1.85 -26.35 40.98
C ARG A 61 1.80 -27.78 40.41
N TYR A 62 2.69 -28.66 40.87
CA TYR A 62 2.78 -30.03 40.39
C TYR A 62 2.50 -31.00 41.53
N LEU A 63 1.81 -32.10 41.23
CA LEU A 63 1.74 -33.25 42.11
C LEU A 63 2.84 -34.26 41.75
N LEU A 64 3.41 -34.87 42.78
CA LEU A 64 4.47 -35.87 42.65
C LEU A 64 3.86 -37.26 42.77
N LEU A 65 3.78 -37.98 41.66
CA LEU A 65 3.32 -39.37 41.63
C LEU A 65 4.53 -40.30 41.82
N SER A 66 4.44 -41.23 42.78
CA SER A 66 5.45 -42.27 42.95
C SER A 66 5.10 -43.46 42.06
N THR A 67 6.03 -43.85 41.18
CA THR A 67 5.80 -44.89 40.18
C THR A 67 6.98 -45.87 40.12
N ALA A 68 6.80 -46.99 39.41
CA ALA A 68 7.85 -48.00 39.24
C ALA A 68 9.07 -47.49 38.43
N VAL A 69 8.95 -46.36 37.75
CA VAL A 69 10.01 -45.76 36.91
C VAL A 69 10.55 -44.45 37.51
N GLY A 70 10.22 -44.15 38.77
CA GLY A 70 10.62 -42.94 39.48
C GLY A 70 9.46 -41.98 39.78
N THR A 71 9.80 -40.75 40.13
CA THR A 71 8.82 -39.69 40.46
C THR A 71 8.35 -38.97 39.20
N ILE A 72 7.03 -38.82 39.03
CA ILE A 72 6.42 -38.08 37.92
C ILE A 72 5.73 -36.82 38.45
N ARG A 73 6.08 -35.66 37.90
CA ARG A 73 5.44 -34.36 38.13
C ARG A 73 4.25 -34.21 37.21
N VAL A 74 3.05 -34.09 37.77
CA VAL A 74 1.82 -33.84 37.00
C VAL A 74 1.31 -32.44 37.33
N PRO A 75 1.14 -31.53 36.35
CA PRO A 75 0.60 -30.21 36.61
C PRO A 75 -0.82 -30.29 37.21
N GLU A 76 -1.12 -29.50 38.23
CA GLU A 76 -2.43 -29.50 38.88
C GLU A 76 -3.59 -29.21 37.90
N ARG A 77 -3.38 -28.32 36.92
CA ARG A 77 -4.41 -28.00 35.91
C ARG A 77 -4.84 -29.25 35.14
N VAL A 78 -3.88 -30.12 34.84
CA VAL A 78 -4.10 -31.33 34.06
C VAL A 78 -5.04 -32.26 34.81
N LEU A 79 -4.97 -32.29 36.14
CA LEU A 79 -5.84 -33.10 37.00
C LEU A 79 -7.24 -32.50 37.13
N SER A 80 -7.37 -31.18 37.23
CA SER A 80 -8.68 -30.53 37.29
C SER A 80 -9.45 -30.65 35.98
N GLU A 81 -8.75 -30.70 34.84
CA GLU A 81 -9.33 -30.75 33.50
C GLU A 81 -9.33 -32.18 32.89
N ALA A 82 -8.78 -33.17 33.60
CA ALA A 82 -8.58 -34.52 33.07
C ALA A 82 -9.90 -35.21 32.71
N ASP A 83 -9.97 -35.80 31.52
CA ASP A 83 -10.97 -36.83 31.24
C ASP A 83 -10.67 -38.12 32.04
N GLY A 84 -11.63 -39.05 32.07
CA GLY A 84 -11.45 -40.36 32.72
C GLY A 84 -10.33 -41.24 32.14
N ALA A 85 -9.78 -40.88 30.97
CA ALA A 85 -8.82 -41.70 30.23
C ALA A 85 -7.36 -41.29 30.46
N LEU A 86 -7.11 -40.11 31.03
CA LEU A 86 -5.75 -39.62 31.26
C LEU A 86 -4.92 -40.48 32.23
N PRO A 87 -5.45 -40.97 33.37
CA PRO A 87 -4.69 -41.87 34.25
C PRO A 87 -4.22 -43.14 33.52
N GLN A 88 -5.08 -43.70 32.66
CA GLN A 88 -4.74 -44.86 31.84
C GLN A 88 -3.67 -44.54 30.79
N THR A 89 -3.71 -43.33 30.23
CA THR A 89 -2.66 -42.84 29.33
C THR A 89 -1.32 -42.73 30.04
N LEU A 90 -1.30 -42.22 31.27
CA LEU A 90 -0.09 -42.13 32.07
C LEU A 90 0.45 -43.52 32.44
N LEU A 91 -0.41 -44.47 32.82
CA LEU A 91 -0.01 -45.87 33.05
C LEU A 91 0.64 -46.49 31.82
N ALA A 92 0.07 -46.27 30.62
CA ALA A 92 0.67 -46.74 29.38
C ALA A 92 2.05 -46.10 29.10
N LEU A 93 2.24 -44.81 29.42
CA LEU A 93 3.55 -44.15 29.30
C LEU A 93 4.57 -44.72 30.30
N ILE A 94 4.13 -45.03 31.52
CA ILE A 94 4.95 -45.67 32.55
C ILE A 94 5.36 -47.08 32.11
N GLU A 95 4.45 -47.85 31.52
CA GLU A 95 4.73 -49.18 30.98
C GLU A 95 5.82 -49.13 29.91
N VAL A 96 5.75 -48.16 28.99
CA VAL A 96 6.81 -47.93 27.98
C VAL A 96 8.15 -47.56 28.62
N ALA A 97 8.13 -46.88 29.77
CA ALA A 97 9.32 -46.45 30.50
C ALA A 97 9.99 -47.57 31.34
N GLN A 98 9.33 -48.73 31.50
CA GLN A 98 9.81 -49.80 32.38
C GLN A 98 11.20 -50.31 31.95
N GLY A 99 12.09 -50.49 32.92
CA GLY A 99 13.47 -50.96 32.68
C GLY A 99 14.50 -49.85 32.40
N SER A 100 14.08 -48.58 32.43
CA SER A 100 14.99 -47.43 32.37
C SER A 100 15.16 -46.81 33.77
N ASP A 101 16.40 -46.58 34.20
CA ASP A 101 16.69 -45.84 35.45
C ASP A 101 16.61 -44.34 35.14
N LEU A 102 15.46 -43.72 35.43
CA LEU A 102 15.13 -42.38 34.95
C LEU A 102 15.01 -41.37 36.10
N PRO A 103 15.46 -40.11 35.90
CA PRO A 103 15.28 -39.03 36.85
C PRO A 103 13.81 -38.62 36.96
N THR A 104 13.50 -37.64 37.82
CA THR A 104 12.16 -37.05 37.90
C THR A 104 11.65 -36.59 36.53
N LEU A 105 10.53 -37.14 36.09
CA LEU A 105 9.88 -36.82 34.81
C LEU A 105 8.71 -35.87 35.01
N SER A 106 8.30 -35.15 33.97
CA SER A 106 7.10 -34.31 33.98
C SER A 106 6.11 -34.78 32.93
N LEU A 107 4.83 -34.90 33.30
CA LEU A 107 3.75 -35.18 32.35
C LEU A 107 3.40 -33.90 31.61
N GLU A 108 3.53 -33.94 30.29
CA GLU A 108 3.21 -32.85 29.39
C GLU A 108 2.28 -33.33 28.29
N HIS A 109 1.39 -32.46 27.83
CA HIS A 109 0.73 -32.63 26.54
C HIS A 109 1.48 -31.82 25.49
N HIS A 110 1.71 -32.40 24.31
CA HIS A 110 2.35 -31.69 23.22
C HIS A 110 1.66 -32.07 21.89
N PRO A 111 1.21 -31.11 21.07
CA PRO A 111 0.46 -31.42 19.84
C PRO A 111 1.15 -32.42 18.89
N LEU A 112 2.50 -32.40 18.84
CA LEU A 112 3.29 -33.30 17.99
C LEU A 112 3.32 -34.76 18.47
N THR A 113 3.16 -35.03 19.76
CA THR A 113 3.34 -36.38 20.34
C THR A 113 2.19 -36.85 21.21
N GLY A 114 1.19 -35.99 21.44
CA GLY A 114 0.19 -36.18 22.48
C GLY A 114 0.82 -36.09 23.88
N TRP A 115 0.22 -36.82 24.82
CA TRP A 115 0.74 -36.96 26.19
C TRP A 115 2.09 -37.68 26.19
N ARG A 116 3.05 -37.10 26.93
CA ARG A 116 4.44 -37.59 27.03
C ARG A 116 5.00 -37.35 28.42
N LEU A 117 6.04 -38.11 28.78
CA LEU A 117 6.87 -37.83 29.95
C LEU A 117 8.19 -37.20 29.49
N SER A 118 8.54 -36.03 30.03
CA SER A 118 9.75 -35.29 29.70
C SER A 118 10.72 -35.26 30.88
N GLY A 119 12.00 -35.49 30.60
CA GLY A 119 13.13 -35.25 31.49
C GLY A 119 14.24 -34.52 30.72
N HIS A 120 15.29 -34.09 31.42
CA HIS A 120 16.41 -33.36 30.79
C HIS A 120 17.05 -34.14 29.63
N GLU A 121 17.25 -35.45 29.81
CA GLU A 121 17.93 -36.32 28.83
C GLU A 121 17.01 -37.37 28.19
N VAL A 122 15.74 -37.43 28.58
CA VAL A 122 14.82 -38.48 28.14
C VAL A 122 13.45 -37.92 27.78
N LEU A 123 12.85 -38.49 26.74
CA LEU A 123 11.48 -38.19 26.35
C LEU A 123 10.74 -39.50 26.09
N ILE A 124 9.60 -39.70 26.73
CA ILE A 124 8.81 -40.94 26.65
C ILE A 124 7.47 -40.63 26.04
N THR A 125 7.14 -41.35 24.96
CA THR A 125 5.85 -41.26 24.28
C THR A 125 5.25 -42.65 24.19
N ARG A 126 3.99 -42.77 23.74
CA ARG A 126 3.39 -44.10 23.47
C ARG A 126 4.16 -44.93 22.45
N SER A 127 5.00 -44.31 21.63
CA SER A 127 5.78 -44.98 20.60
C SER A 127 7.17 -45.44 21.07
N GLY A 128 7.61 -45.07 22.27
CA GLY A 128 8.91 -45.48 22.81
C GLY A 128 9.59 -44.46 23.73
N VAL A 129 10.77 -44.85 24.20
CA VAL A 129 11.70 -44.05 25.01
C VAL A 129 12.79 -43.46 24.11
N PHE A 130 12.94 -42.14 24.12
CA PHE A 130 13.91 -41.40 23.33
C PHE A 130 14.95 -40.74 24.23
N THR A 131 16.22 -40.86 23.88
CA THR A 131 17.35 -40.28 24.64
C THR A 131 17.94 -39.09 23.93
N ALA A 132 18.27 -38.04 24.67
CA ALA A 132 18.97 -36.87 24.16
C ALA A 132 20.29 -37.30 23.51
N LYS A 133 20.52 -36.86 22.28
CA LYS A 133 21.78 -37.05 21.56
C LYS A 133 22.51 -35.72 21.47
N PRO A 134 23.85 -35.70 21.64
CA PRO A 134 24.62 -34.49 21.43
C PRO A 134 24.44 -33.98 20.00
N THR A 135 24.15 -32.70 19.87
CA THR A 135 24.18 -31.96 18.61
C THR A 135 25.48 -31.16 18.58
N GLN A 136 26.09 -31.03 17.40
CA GLN A 136 27.12 -30.00 17.21
C GLN A 136 26.41 -28.66 17.25
N HIS A 137 26.45 -28.01 18.41
CA HIS A 137 25.96 -26.65 18.56
C HIS A 137 27.03 -25.72 17.99
N ASP A 138 27.19 -25.72 16.66
CA ASP A 138 28.04 -24.73 16.01
C ASP A 138 27.40 -23.36 16.26
N GLU A 139 28.14 -22.45 16.90
CA GLU A 139 27.69 -21.08 17.08
C GLU A 139 27.50 -20.45 15.69
N ARG A 140 26.25 -20.35 15.24
CA ARG A 140 25.89 -19.88 13.90
C ARG A 140 26.03 -18.36 13.72
N ALA A 141 26.65 -17.68 14.69
CA ALA A 141 27.00 -16.27 14.59
C ALA A 141 27.87 -15.99 13.34
N GLY A 142 28.75 -16.94 12.97
CA GLY A 142 29.58 -16.83 11.77
C GLY A 142 28.77 -16.76 10.46
N ASP A 143 27.60 -17.39 10.39
CA ASP A 143 26.72 -17.30 9.21
C ASP A 143 26.12 -15.89 9.08
N ILE A 144 25.73 -15.27 10.19
CA ILE A 144 25.20 -13.89 10.22
C ILE A 144 26.30 -12.89 9.84
N GLU A 145 27.52 -13.08 10.38
CA GLU A 145 28.68 -12.27 10.00
C GLU A 145 29.00 -12.38 8.52
N ALA A 146 28.89 -13.58 7.93
CA ALA A 146 29.08 -13.80 6.50
C ALA A 146 28.03 -13.05 5.65
N VAL A 147 26.76 -13.05 6.08
CA VAL A 147 25.69 -12.25 5.43
C VAL A 147 26.01 -10.75 5.51
N SER A 148 26.37 -10.24 6.69
CA SER A 148 26.72 -8.82 6.88
C SER A 148 27.93 -8.41 6.02
N ALA A 149 28.95 -9.27 5.92
CA ALA A 149 30.13 -9.03 5.09
C ALA A 149 29.79 -9.00 3.60
N ALA A 150 29.03 -9.97 3.10
CA ALA A 150 28.61 -10.03 1.70
C ALA A 150 27.68 -8.86 1.32
N ALA A 151 26.77 -8.47 2.20
CA ALA A 151 25.89 -7.32 1.99
C ALA A 151 26.69 -6.02 1.86
N LYS A 152 27.67 -5.79 2.74
CA LYS A 152 28.58 -4.62 2.66
C LYS A 152 29.40 -4.60 1.38
N GLN A 153 29.88 -5.76 0.93
CA GLN A 153 30.61 -5.86 -0.34
C GLN A 153 29.72 -5.45 -1.52
N LEU A 154 28.48 -5.95 -1.58
CA LEU A 154 27.54 -5.58 -2.62
C LEU A 154 27.20 -4.08 -2.58
N MET A 155 26.95 -3.51 -1.39
CA MET A 155 26.71 -2.06 -1.22
C MET A 155 27.87 -1.21 -1.75
N GLN A 156 29.12 -1.64 -1.55
CA GLN A 156 30.31 -0.95 -2.07
C GLN A 156 30.43 -1.03 -3.60
N ALA A 157 29.91 -2.10 -4.21
CA ALA A 157 29.93 -2.30 -5.66
C ALA A 157 28.78 -1.58 -6.39
N LEU A 158 27.64 -1.35 -5.72
CA LEU A 158 26.45 -0.70 -6.30
C LEU A 158 26.74 0.60 -7.09
N PRO A 159 27.60 1.54 -6.64
CA PRO A 159 27.91 2.74 -7.42
C PRO A 159 28.47 2.49 -8.81
N GLY A 160 29.10 1.33 -9.05
CA GLY A 160 29.66 0.94 -10.35
C GLY A 160 28.70 0.14 -11.26
N SER A 161 27.48 -0.15 -10.80
CA SER A 161 26.53 -1.04 -11.50
C SER A 161 25.75 -0.40 -12.65
N GLY A 162 25.75 0.93 -12.74
CA GLY A 162 24.87 1.68 -13.65
C GLY A 162 23.44 1.89 -13.13
N VAL A 163 23.09 1.34 -11.96
CA VAL A 163 21.77 1.53 -11.34
C VAL A 163 21.57 2.98 -10.91
N GLY A 164 20.39 3.53 -11.22
CA GLY A 164 19.98 4.89 -10.87
C GLY A 164 20.05 5.18 -9.37
N THR A 165 20.15 6.45 -9.00
CA THR A 165 20.34 6.88 -7.60
C THR A 165 19.21 6.40 -6.68
N HIS A 166 17.95 6.47 -7.13
CA HIS A 166 16.80 6.06 -6.34
C HIS A 166 16.72 4.53 -6.18
N ALA A 167 16.88 3.78 -7.28
CA ALA A 167 16.96 2.32 -7.22
C ALA A 167 18.09 1.85 -6.29
N ARG A 168 19.24 2.51 -6.33
CA ARG A 168 20.38 2.24 -5.45
C ARG A 168 20.05 2.46 -3.97
N ALA A 169 19.37 3.56 -3.64
CA ALA A 169 18.97 3.85 -2.27
C ALA A 169 17.98 2.80 -1.73
N ALA A 170 17.05 2.35 -2.57
CA ALA A 170 16.14 1.26 -2.21
C ALA A 170 16.87 -0.08 -1.97
N LEU A 171 17.85 -0.42 -2.82
CA LEU A 171 18.70 -1.61 -2.64
C LEU A 171 19.55 -1.53 -1.37
N VAL A 172 20.14 -0.38 -1.07
CA VAL A 172 20.90 -0.14 0.17
C VAL A 172 20.03 -0.44 1.40
N HIS A 173 18.80 0.09 1.42
CA HIS A 173 17.86 -0.16 2.51
C HIS A 173 17.53 -1.65 2.67
N LEU A 174 17.31 -2.38 1.57
CA LEU A 174 17.10 -3.85 1.61
C LEU A 174 18.30 -4.57 2.24
N LEU A 175 19.52 -4.22 1.82
CA LEU A 175 20.77 -4.85 2.26
C LEU A 175 21.04 -4.61 3.75
N GLU A 176 20.71 -3.44 4.27
CA GLU A 176 20.87 -3.08 5.69
C GLU A 176 19.97 -3.89 6.63
N LYS A 177 18.90 -4.53 6.12
CA LYS A 177 17.98 -5.35 6.94
C LYS A 177 18.45 -6.79 7.12
N LEU A 178 19.36 -7.31 6.27
CA LEU A 178 19.59 -8.75 6.13
C LEU A 178 20.18 -9.42 7.38
N ASP A 179 21.07 -8.74 8.10
CA ASP A 179 21.72 -9.27 9.31
C ASP A 179 20.93 -8.97 10.60
N GLN A 180 19.82 -8.23 10.50
CA GLN A 180 18.99 -7.86 11.64
C GLN A 180 18.13 -9.05 12.12
N PRO A 181 17.86 -9.15 13.44
CA PRO A 181 16.87 -10.10 13.94
C PRO A 181 15.48 -9.73 13.43
N ASP A 182 14.58 -10.70 13.39
CA ASP A 182 13.19 -10.45 13.00
C ASP A 182 12.52 -9.50 14.00
N SER A 183 12.40 -8.23 13.61
CA SER A 183 11.68 -7.21 14.35
C SER A 183 10.16 -7.37 14.18
N ASN A 184 9.40 -6.63 15.00
CA ASN A 184 7.94 -6.59 15.00
C ASN A 184 7.34 -6.73 13.58
N PRO A 185 6.51 -7.76 13.28
CA PRO A 185 5.99 -8.04 11.95
C PRO A 185 5.04 -6.97 11.39
N VAL A 186 4.66 -5.97 12.19
CA VAL A 186 3.61 -4.95 11.89
C VAL A 186 4.06 -3.86 10.90
N SER A 187 5.32 -3.83 10.45
CA SER A 187 5.74 -2.79 9.51
C SER A 187 5.31 -3.08 8.07
N ASP A 188 4.77 -2.04 7.43
CA ASP A 188 4.63 -1.85 5.98
C ASP A 188 5.98 -1.85 5.24
N GLU A 189 7.09 -1.81 5.96
CA GLU A 189 8.42 -2.07 5.42
C GLU A 189 8.71 -3.57 5.24
N ILE A 190 9.71 -3.83 4.38
CA ILE A 190 10.32 -5.14 4.22
C ILE A 190 11.00 -5.52 5.56
N ASN A 191 10.48 -6.56 6.20
CA ASN A 191 11.08 -7.09 7.42
C ASN A 191 12.32 -7.96 7.09
N PRO A 192 13.24 -8.15 8.07
CA PRO A 192 14.48 -8.90 7.86
C PRO A 192 14.28 -10.33 7.31
N ALA A 193 13.32 -11.10 7.84
CA ALA A 193 13.02 -12.44 7.32
C ALA A 193 12.61 -12.43 5.84
N TYR A 194 11.74 -11.50 5.44
CA TYR A 194 11.30 -11.42 4.05
C TYR A 194 12.43 -10.94 3.13
N ALA A 195 13.24 -9.97 3.56
CA ALA A 195 14.44 -9.56 2.82
C ALA A 195 15.37 -10.74 2.54
N ARG A 196 15.62 -11.58 3.55
CA ARG A 196 16.44 -12.80 3.40
C ARG A 196 15.82 -13.80 2.44
N LYS A 197 14.50 -13.99 2.46
CA LYS A 197 13.81 -14.86 1.48
C LYS A 197 14.00 -14.36 0.06
N VAL A 198 13.76 -13.08 -0.19
CA VAL A 198 13.93 -12.44 -1.51
C VAL A 198 15.36 -12.62 -2.03
N VAL A 199 16.37 -12.40 -1.19
CA VAL A 199 17.77 -12.57 -1.57
C VAL A 199 18.14 -14.05 -1.80
N ALA A 200 17.63 -14.96 -0.98
CA ALA A 200 17.87 -16.39 -1.13
C ALA A 200 17.25 -16.98 -2.41
N ASP A 201 16.18 -16.37 -2.90
CA ASP A 201 15.51 -16.73 -4.16
C ASP A 201 16.28 -16.26 -5.41
N GLY A 202 17.32 -15.45 -5.23
CA GLY A 202 18.17 -14.96 -6.32
C GLY A 202 17.67 -13.67 -6.97
N PHE A 203 16.73 -12.95 -6.34
CA PHE A 203 16.23 -11.65 -6.84
C PHE A 203 17.36 -10.69 -7.23
N LEU A 204 18.36 -10.51 -6.37
CA LEU A 204 19.48 -9.60 -6.64
C LEU A 204 20.36 -10.06 -7.80
N VAL A 205 20.47 -11.37 -8.03
CA VAL A 205 21.24 -11.93 -9.16
C VAL A 205 20.54 -11.57 -10.48
N LEU A 206 19.21 -11.67 -10.51
CA LEU A 206 18.40 -11.31 -11.68
C LEU A 206 18.35 -9.79 -11.91
N SER A 207 18.24 -9.00 -10.84
CA SER A 207 18.12 -7.53 -10.94
C SER A 207 19.44 -6.80 -11.14
N LEU A 208 20.58 -7.42 -10.82
CA LEU A 208 21.91 -6.80 -10.89
C LEU A 208 22.90 -7.65 -11.71
N PRO A 209 22.65 -7.87 -13.02
CA PRO A 209 23.50 -8.74 -13.84
C PRO A 209 24.97 -8.26 -13.89
N MET A 210 25.22 -6.95 -13.76
CA MET A 210 26.59 -6.40 -13.71
C MET A 210 27.34 -6.70 -12.41
N LEU A 211 26.64 -7.14 -11.36
CA LEU A 211 27.17 -7.50 -10.04
C LEU A 211 26.81 -8.95 -9.68
N GLU A 212 26.71 -9.83 -10.68
CA GLU A 212 26.29 -11.22 -10.50
C GLU A 212 27.14 -11.96 -9.46
N ALA A 213 28.45 -11.70 -9.41
CA ALA A 213 29.37 -12.35 -8.48
C ALA A 213 29.09 -11.95 -7.02
N GLU A 214 28.98 -10.64 -6.74
CA GLU A 214 28.65 -10.11 -5.42
C GLU A 214 27.25 -10.53 -4.97
N ALA A 215 26.27 -10.45 -5.88
CA ALA A 215 24.90 -10.88 -5.61
C ALA A 215 24.83 -12.39 -5.32
N SER A 216 25.53 -13.23 -6.09
CA SER A 216 25.59 -14.68 -5.87
C SER A 216 26.26 -15.04 -4.56
N ALA A 217 27.34 -14.33 -4.19
CA ALA A 217 28.01 -14.53 -2.91
C ALA A 217 27.07 -14.22 -1.73
N LEU A 218 26.32 -13.12 -1.82
CA LEU A 218 25.31 -12.77 -0.83
C LEU A 218 24.17 -13.79 -0.78
N THR A 219 23.61 -14.20 -1.92
CA THR A 219 22.58 -15.24 -2.00
C THR A 219 23.06 -16.55 -1.36
N ALA A 220 24.29 -16.97 -1.62
CA ALA A 220 24.88 -18.16 -1.01
C ALA A 220 25.04 -18.02 0.52
N ALA A 221 25.51 -16.87 1.00
CA ALA A 221 25.64 -16.59 2.43
C ALA A 221 24.28 -16.62 3.14
N VAL A 222 23.26 -15.99 2.56
CA VAL A 222 21.90 -16.00 3.09
C VAL A 222 21.32 -17.42 3.07
N ALA A 223 21.48 -18.16 1.97
CA ALA A 223 21.02 -19.54 1.85
C ALA A 223 21.66 -20.46 2.91
N ALA A 224 22.94 -20.27 3.21
CA ALA A 224 23.63 -20.97 4.29
C ALA A 224 23.03 -20.61 5.66
N ALA A 225 22.85 -19.31 5.94
CA ALA A 225 22.34 -18.82 7.21
C ALA A 225 20.90 -19.28 7.50
N ILE A 226 20.01 -19.28 6.48
CA ILE A 226 18.61 -19.73 6.63
C ILE A 226 18.46 -21.26 6.56
N ARG A 227 19.52 -22.01 6.26
CA ARG A 227 19.47 -23.48 6.24
C ARG A 227 19.17 -24.00 7.63
N LEU A 228 18.17 -24.87 7.76
CA LEU A 228 17.85 -25.51 9.03
C LEU A 228 18.88 -26.55 9.45
N GLN A 229 19.31 -26.48 10.71
CA GLN A 229 20.22 -27.45 11.33
C GLN A 229 19.64 -27.99 12.65
N PRO A 230 19.95 -29.26 13.02
CA PRO A 230 19.51 -29.84 14.29
C PRO A 230 20.09 -29.09 15.50
N GLN A 231 19.21 -28.53 16.34
CA GLN A 231 19.57 -27.90 17.62
C GLN A 231 19.51 -28.91 18.77
N ALA A 232 18.52 -29.80 18.74
CA ALA A 232 18.36 -30.84 19.76
C ALA A 232 17.74 -32.10 19.16
N ARG A 233 18.15 -33.27 19.64
CA ARG A 233 17.71 -34.59 19.15
C ARG A 233 17.37 -35.48 20.33
N TRP A 234 16.19 -36.07 20.35
CA TRP A 234 15.79 -37.15 21.25
C TRP A 234 15.43 -38.36 20.42
N LEU A 235 16.28 -39.39 20.43
CA LEU A 235 16.17 -40.54 19.54
C LEU A 235 16.25 -41.88 20.26
N ASP A 236 15.60 -42.89 19.69
CA ASP A 236 15.72 -44.28 20.07
C ASP A 236 16.92 -44.94 19.37
N ALA A 237 17.10 -46.25 19.57
CA ALA A 237 18.19 -47.01 18.96
C ALA A 237 18.09 -47.15 17.41
N THR A 238 16.94 -46.80 16.83
CA THR A 238 16.67 -46.86 15.39
C THR A 238 16.68 -45.47 14.74
N GLU A 239 17.18 -44.46 15.44
CA GLU A 239 17.20 -43.04 15.01
C GLU A 239 15.78 -42.45 14.79
N ARG A 240 14.74 -43.06 15.37
CA ARG A 240 13.38 -42.51 15.44
C ARG A 240 13.24 -41.63 16.67
N GLY A 241 12.38 -40.62 16.61
CA GLY A 241 12.17 -39.68 17.72
C GLY A 241 11.96 -38.25 17.27
N ILE A 242 12.31 -37.29 18.11
CA ILE A 242 12.11 -35.85 17.86
C ILE A 242 13.44 -35.18 17.54
N THR A 243 13.46 -34.35 16.51
CA THR A 243 14.55 -33.40 16.25
C THR A 243 13.99 -31.99 16.16
N HIS A 244 14.61 -31.06 16.88
CA HIS A 244 14.36 -29.62 16.75
C HIS A 244 15.37 -29.04 15.77
N TYR A 245 14.88 -28.28 14.80
CA TYR A 245 15.69 -27.62 13.80
C TYR A 245 15.58 -26.11 13.94
N SER A 246 16.66 -25.37 13.71
CA SER A 246 16.61 -23.92 13.56
C SER A 246 17.60 -23.41 12.51
N ASP A 247 17.33 -22.22 11.99
CA ASP A 247 18.28 -21.43 11.23
C ASP A 247 19.25 -20.66 12.14
N ALA A 248 20.07 -19.77 11.56
CA ALA A 248 21.03 -18.94 12.29
C ALA A 248 20.36 -17.88 13.22
N TRP A 249 19.09 -17.53 12.98
CA TRP A 249 18.32 -16.58 13.81
C TRP A 249 17.39 -17.29 14.81
N GLY A 250 17.43 -18.62 14.87
CA GLY A 250 16.61 -19.41 15.80
C GLY A 250 15.19 -19.67 15.31
N VAL A 251 14.85 -19.29 14.06
CA VAL A 251 13.57 -19.65 13.44
C VAL A 251 13.63 -21.13 13.06
N GLY A 252 12.60 -21.88 13.45
CA GLY A 252 12.71 -23.33 13.46
C GLY A 252 11.42 -24.12 13.42
N SER A 253 11.60 -25.43 13.37
CA SER A 253 10.54 -26.43 13.32
C SER A 253 10.92 -27.68 14.13
N GLN A 254 9.96 -28.56 14.39
CA GLN A 254 10.20 -29.84 15.05
C GLN A 254 9.72 -30.96 14.14
N VAL A 255 10.52 -32.02 14.05
CA VAL A 255 10.16 -33.23 13.29
C VAL A 255 10.13 -34.40 14.23
N TYR A 256 9.02 -35.12 14.25
CA TYR A 256 8.87 -36.41 14.92
C TYR A 256 8.82 -37.51 13.88
N ARG A 257 9.79 -38.43 13.92
CA ARG A 257 9.84 -39.60 13.04
C ARG A 257 9.34 -40.83 13.82
N GLY A 258 8.13 -41.27 13.48
CA GLY A 258 7.53 -42.50 14.03
C GLY A 258 7.68 -43.69 13.08
N GLU A 259 7.11 -44.82 13.45
CA GLU A 259 7.14 -46.04 12.62
C GLU A 259 6.25 -45.94 11.38
N LYS A 260 5.13 -45.22 11.49
CA LYS A 260 4.08 -45.18 10.46
C LYS A 260 3.92 -43.82 9.78
N SER A 261 4.55 -42.78 10.32
CA SER A 261 4.47 -41.44 9.76
C SER A 261 5.61 -40.55 10.26
N VAL A 262 5.84 -39.47 9.51
CA VAL A 262 6.62 -38.32 9.94
C VAL A 262 5.64 -37.22 10.32
N ARG A 263 5.76 -36.66 11.51
CA ARG A 263 4.97 -35.51 11.93
C ARG A 263 5.87 -34.29 11.98
N TYR A 264 5.41 -33.19 11.42
CA TYR A 264 6.11 -31.93 11.33
C TYR A 264 5.35 -30.86 12.09
N ALA A 265 6.02 -30.12 12.97
CA ALA A 265 5.45 -28.99 13.70
C ALA A 265 6.18 -27.70 13.37
N ALA A 266 5.43 -26.67 13.00
CA ALA A 266 5.92 -25.30 12.86
C ALA A 266 5.01 -24.35 13.64
N PRO A 267 5.50 -23.17 14.06
CA PRO A 267 4.58 -22.13 14.52
C PRO A 267 3.61 -21.78 13.37
N ALA A 268 2.41 -21.33 13.67
CA ALA A 268 1.47 -20.89 12.64
C ALA A 268 2.00 -19.66 11.91
N ALA A 269 1.57 -19.47 10.65
CA ALA A 269 1.78 -18.20 9.97
C ALA A 269 1.01 -17.09 10.72
N LEU A 270 1.65 -15.94 10.93
CA LEU A 270 0.96 -14.80 11.52
C LEU A 270 0.23 -14.04 10.40
N PRO A 271 -1.07 -13.73 10.54
CA PRO A 271 -1.78 -12.90 9.58
C PRO A 271 -1.18 -11.49 9.57
N MET A 272 -1.03 -10.90 8.38
CA MET A 272 -0.36 -9.61 8.18
C MET A 272 -1.06 -8.44 8.90
N TYR A 273 -2.39 -8.36 8.79
CA TYR A 273 -3.14 -7.17 9.21
C TYR A 273 -4.04 -7.41 10.43
N HIS A 274 -4.11 -8.64 10.95
CA HIS A 274 -4.87 -8.95 12.15
C HIS A 274 -4.06 -8.71 13.44
N TRP A 275 -3.84 -7.43 13.79
CA TRP A 275 -3.02 -7.04 14.94
C TRP A 275 -3.41 -7.66 16.30
N PRO A 276 -4.71 -7.91 16.63
CA PRO A 276 -5.04 -8.61 17.88
C PRO A 276 -4.39 -10.00 18.00
N LEU A 277 -4.18 -10.70 16.88
CA LEU A 277 -3.58 -12.02 16.85
C LEU A 277 -2.06 -11.99 16.95
N GLN A 278 -1.41 -10.85 16.69
CA GLN A 278 0.04 -10.72 16.74
C GLN A 278 0.58 -10.40 18.16
N ARG A 279 -0.30 -10.24 19.16
CA ARG A 279 0.10 -9.93 20.54
C ARG A 279 0.74 -11.13 21.25
N GLU A 280 1.50 -10.83 22.30
CA GLU A 280 1.99 -11.83 23.25
C GLU A 280 0.78 -12.58 23.86
N GLY A 281 0.68 -13.89 23.62
CA GLY A 281 -0.48 -14.71 23.98
C GLY A 281 -1.48 -15.01 22.83
N GLY A 282 -1.34 -14.39 21.67
CA GLY A 282 -2.16 -14.62 20.48
C GLY A 282 -1.68 -15.79 19.61
N PHE A 283 -1.74 -15.61 18.30
CA PHE A 283 -1.26 -16.57 17.29
C PHE A 283 0.24 -16.92 17.35
N PRO A 284 1.16 -16.15 17.96
CA PRO A 284 2.53 -16.62 18.19
C PRO A 284 2.60 -17.95 18.99
N GLN A 285 1.56 -18.29 19.75
CA GLN A 285 1.43 -19.57 20.44
C GLN A 285 0.78 -20.67 19.59
N ALA A 286 0.23 -20.32 18.43
CA ALA A 286 -0.39 -21.28 17.55
C ALA A 286 0.64 -22.10 16.78
N ARG A 287 0.32 -23.36 16.52
CA ARG A 287 1.19 -24.33 15.84
C ARG A 287 0.42 -25.14 14.84
N VAL A 288 1.03 -25.36 13.69
CA VAL A 288 0.52 -26.28 12.66
C VAL A 288 1.29 -27.58 12.76
N ILE A 289 0.56 -28.69 12.90
CA ILE A 289 1.08 -30.05 12.90
C ILE A 289 0.66 -30.70 11.58
N VAL A 290 1.61 -31.22 10.82
CA VAL A 290 1.39 -31.87 9.53
C VAL A 290 1.85 -33.32 9.63
N ASP A 291 1.00 -34.26 9.22
CA ASP A 291 1.36 -35.67 9.13
C ASP A 291 1.72 -36.01 7.68
N LEU A 292 2.90 -36.61 7.52
CA LEU A 292 3.57 -36.91 6.27
C LEU A 292 3.89 -38.41 6.17
N PRO A 293 4.11 -38.94 4.95
CA PRO A 293 4.67 -40.27 4.72
C PRO A 293 5.98 -40.52 5.47
N THR A 294 6.31 -41.79 5.73
CA THR A 294 7.50 -42.18 6.52
C THR A 294 8.83 -41.80 5.85
N ASP A 295 8.85 -41.71 4.52
CA ASP A 295 9.99 -41.34 3.69
C ASP A 295 10.12 -39.83 3.45
N ALA A 296 9.18 -39.01 3.95
CA ALA A 296 9.22 -37.57 3.78
C ALA A 296 10.38 -36.92 4.58
N ASP A 297 11.00 -35.90 3.97
CA ASP A 297 11.98 -35.02 4.61
C ASP A 297 11.52 -33.56 4.55
N PRO A 298 10.69 -33.11 5.50
CA PRO A 298 10.14 -31.75 5.50
C PRO A 298 11.18 -30.64 5.77
N VAL A 299 12.44 -31.01 6.08
CA VAL A 299 13.51 -30.05 6.38
C VAL A 299 14.34 -29.73 5.14
N ASN A 300 14.68 -30.76 4.36
CA ASN A 300 15.55 -30.62 3.19
C ASN A 300 14.81 -30.76 1.86
N ASN A 301 13.58 -31.28 1.84
CA ASN A 301 12.81 -31.51 0.63
C ASN A 301 11.38 -30.94 0.78
N SER A 302 11.16 -29.75 0.21
CA SER A 302 9.86 -29.08 0.20
C SER A 302 8.77 -29.88 -0.51
N LEU A 303 9.11 -30.73 -1.49
CA LEU A 303 8.14 -31.58 -2.20
C LEU A 303 7.46 -32.60 -1.27
N GLY A 304 8.02 -32.86 -0.08
CA GLY A 304 7.35 -33.67 0.93
C GLY A 304 5.97 -33.13 1.32
N PHE A 305 5.74 -31.81 1.21
CA PHE A 305 4.46 -31.18 1.52
C PHE A 305 3.37 -31.38 0.45
N ASP A 306 3.69 -31.95 -0.72
CA ASP A 306 2.67 -32.33 -1.71
C ASP A 306 1.92 -33.60 -1.30
N ALA A 307 2.55 -34.44 -0.46
CA ALA A 307 2.03 -35.73 -0.02
C ALA A 307 1.41 -35.71 1.39
N ILE A 308 0.95 -34.55 1.86
CA ILE A 308 0.35 -34.40 3.20
C ILE A 308 -0.86 -35.33 3.40
N HIS A 309 -0.87 -36.08 4.51
CA HIS A 309 -2.00 -36.93 4.88
C HIS A 309 -3.06 -36.15 5.67
N SER A 310 -2.59 -35.36 6.63
CA SER A 310 -3.43 -34.52 7.50
C SER A 310 -2.67 -33.30 8.00
N ALA A 311 -3.41 -32.27 8.38
CA ALA A 311 -2.88 -31.07 9.03
C ALA A 311 -3.82 -30.61 10.15
N SER A 312 -3.26 -30.12 11.25
CA SER A 312 -4.03 -29.63 12.40
C SER A 312 -3.43 -28.34 12.92
N LEU A 313 -4.27 -27.35 13.18
CA LEU A 313 -3.91 -26.08 13.79
C LEU A 313 -4.33 -26.07 15.25
N TYR A 314 -3.36 -25.86 16.13
CA TYR A 314 -3.56 -25.73 17.57
C TYR A 314 -3.24 -24.31 18.01
N HIS A 315 -3.97 -23.81 19.01
CA HIS A 315 -3.55 -22.67 19.82
C HIS A 315 -3.35 -23.16 21.25
N ASN A 316 -2.10 -23.10 21.73
CA ASN A 316 -1.68 -23.86 22.90
C ASN A 316 -1.97 -25.37 22.72
N ASP A 317 -2.86 -25.93 23.54
CA ASP A 317 -3.31 -27.33 23.47
C ASP A 317 -4.70 -27.48 22.81
N THR A 318 -5.36 -26.38 22.46
CA THR A 318 -6.70 -26.39 21.89
C THR A 318 -6.64 -26.58 20.38
N LEU A 319 -7.29 -27.63 19.86
CA LEU A 319 -7.44 -27.86 18.42
C LEU A 319 -8.44 -26.83 17.86
N LEU A 320 -7.98 -25.98 16.94
CA LEU A 320 -8.82 -24.98 16.28
C LEU A 320 -9.41 -25.49 14.97
N ALA A 321 -8.59 -26.18 14.17
CA ALA A 321 -9.00 -26.74 12.88
C ALA A 321 -8.16 -27.98 12.55
N SER A 322 -8.76 -28.92 11.83
CA SER A 322 -8.09 -30.11 11.31
C SER A 322 -8.51 -30.37 9.88
N TRP A 323 -7.59 -30.87 9.05
CA TRP A 323 -7.83 -31.21 7.67
C TRP A 323 -7.31 -32.62 7.36
N THR A 324 -8.08 -33.39 6.59
CA THR A 324 -7.65 -34.64 5.96
C THR A 324 -8.06 -34.65 4.49
N ALA A 325 -7.40 -35.46 3.67
CA ALA A 325 -7.80 -35.62 2.27
C ALA A 325 -9.21 -36.20 2.09
N ALA A 326 -9.70 -36.97 3.06
CA ALA A 326 -11.01 -37.62 3.02
C ALA A 326 -12.14 -36.70 3.52
N ASP A 327 -11.89 -35.93 4.58
CA ASP A 327 -12.93 -35.20 5.30
C ASP A 327 -12.95 -33.70 4.98
N GLY A 328 -11.92 -33.18 4.29
CA GLY A 328 -11.75 -31.74 4.10
C GLY A 328 -11.38 -31.03 5.41
N LEU A 329 -11.63 -29.72 5.48
CA LEU A 329 -11.36 -28.93 6.69
C LEU A 329 -12.55 -29.02 7.66
N ILE A 330 -12.27 -29.44 8.88
CA ILE A 330 -13.19 -29.49 10.00
C ILE A 330 -12.73 -28.49 11.06
N SER A 331 -13.66 -27.68 11.56
CA SER A 331 -13.41 -26.73 12.65
C SER A 331 -14.70 -26.49 13.44
N ASP A 332 -14.59 -26.31 14.74
CA ASP A 332 -15.68 -25.77 15.56
C ASP A 332 -15.58 -24.25 15.57
N MET A 333 -16.59 -23.57 15.01
CA MET A 333 -16.59 -22.11 14.91
C MET A 333 -16.56 -21.43 16.29
N SER A 334 -17.21 -22.02 17.30
CA SER A 334 -17.19 -21.46 18.65
C SER A 334 -15.78 -21.50 19.27
N VAL A 335 -15.06 -22.60 19.04
CA VAL A 335 -13.66 -22.75 19.45
C VAL A 335 -12.76 -21.81 18.67
N TRP A 336 -12.95 -21.71 17.34
CA TRP A 336 -12.21 -20.78 16.49
C TRP A 336 -12.37 -19.32 16.98
N ARG A 337 -13.61 -18.89 17.22
CA ARG A 337 -13.92 -17.52 17.69
C ARG A 337 -13.47 -17.22 19.11
N SER A 338 -13.16 -18.24 19.92
CA SER A 338 -12.51 -18.03 21.22
C SER A 338 -11.07 -17.50 21.11
N VAL A 339 -10.42 -17.73 19.96
CA VAL A 339 -9.06 -17.26 19.66
C VAL A 339 -9.08 -16.12 18.63
N VAL A 340 -9.91 -16.24 17.59
CA VAL A 340 -10.04 -15.29 16.48
C VAL A 340 -11.36 -14.53 16.61
N ALA A 341 -11.38 -13.51 17.46
CA ALA A 341 -12.58 -12.73 17.72
C ALA A 341 -13.08 -12.00 16.47
N GLU A 342 -14.40 -12.03 16.22
CA GLU A 342 -15.02 -11.29 15.10
C GLU A 342 -14.97 -9.77 15.26
N ARG A 343 -14.81 -9.31 16.50
CA ARG A 343 -14.75 -7.88 16.84
C ARG A 343 -13.64 -7.66 17.85
N ASP A 344 -12.82 -6.64 17.62
CA ASP A 344 -11.86 -6.08 18.56
C ASP A 344 -11.89 -4.56 18.37
N ARG A 345 -11.62 -3.79 19.42
CA ARG A 345 -11.56 -2.31 19.36
C ARG A 345 -10.54 -1.76 18.34
N ARG A 346 -9.62 -2.61 17.85
CA ARG A 346 -8.63 -2.27 16.83
C ARG A 346 -9.03 -2.75 15.42
N LEU A 347 -10.14 -3.45 15.28
CA LEU A 347 -10.71 -3.81 13.98
C LEU A 347 -11.74 -2.76 13.59
N ASP A 348 -11.85 -2.50 12.30
CA ASP A 348 -12.88 -1.61 11.75
C ASP A 348 -14.28 -2.15 12.05
N GLU A 349 -15.25 -1.27 12.27
CA GLU A 349 -16.63 -1.68 12.52
C GLU A 349 -17.30 -2.27 11.28
N ASN A 350 -16.82 -1.91 10.08
CA ASN A 350 -17.28 -2.40 8.79
C ASN A 350 -16.50 -3.63 8.32
N ILE A 351 -15.77 -4.32 9.20
CA ILE A 351 -15.07 -5.53 8.81
C ILE A 351 -16.03 -6.59 8.26
N VAL A 352 -15.64 -7.28 7.19
CA VAL A 352 -16.52 -8.23 6.51
C VAL A 352 -17.04 -9.32 7.45
N LYS A 353 -18.31 -9.69 7.28
CA LYS A 353 -18.90 -10.79 8.05
C LYS A 353 -18.10 -12.08 7.86
N GLY A 354 -17.78 -12.75 8.97
CA GLY A 354 -17.01 -13.99 8.93
C GLY A 354 -15.50 -13.78 8.73
N TYR A 355 -14.99 -12.55 8.84
CA TYR A 355 -13.56 -12.22 8.79
C TYR A 355 -12.68 -13.25 9.52
N MET A 356 -11.55 -13.60 8.87
CA MET A 356 -10.70 -14.72 9.26
C MET A 356 -11.50 -16.02 9.45
N PRO A 357 -12.08 -16.59 8.38
CA PRO A 357 -12.78 -17.88 8.47
C PRO A 357 -11.78 -18.98 8.88
N PRO A 358 -12.23 -20.13 9.42
CA PRO A 358 -11.33 -21.24 9.75
C PRO A 358 -10.46 -21.67 8.57
N HIS A 359 -9.14 -21.74 8.79
CA HIS A 359 -8.15 -22.08 7.79
C HIS A 359 -6.89 -22.68 8.41
N ILE A 360 -6.06 -23.32 7.59
CA ILE A 360 -4.72 -23.80 7.96
C ILE A 360 -3.71 -23.34 6.88
N VAL A 361 -2.65 -22.65 7.31
CA VAL A 361 -1.51 -22.31 6.43
C VAL A 361 -0.38 -23.31 6.68
N ILE A 362 -0.05 -24.12 5.68
CA ILE A 362 1.08 -25.05 5.76
C ILE A 362 2.34 -24.33 5.29
N ARG A 363 3.33 -24.26 6.19
CA ARG A 363 4.65 -23.70 5.89
C ARG A 363 5.78 -24.63 6.28
N ASP A 364 6.86 -24.60 5.53
CA ASP A 364 8.09 -25.29 5.91
C ASP A 364 8.88 -24.51 6.96
N GLY A 365 10.02 -25.06 7.36
CA GLY A 365 10.80 -24.52 8.46
C GLY A 365 11.62 -23.28 8.10
N ARG A 366 11.69 -22.93 6.81
CA ARG A 366 12.20 -21.64 6.30
C ARG A 366 11.07 -20.60 6.19
N GLY A 367 9.84 -21.02 6.50
CA GLY A 367 8.64 -20.21 6.44
C GLY A 367 8.10 -20.03 5.02
N HIS A 368 8.46 -20.89 4.05
CA HIS A 368 7.78 -20.89 2.75
C HIS A 368 6.40 -21.50 2.88
N ILE A 369 5.41 -20.90 2.24
CA ILE A 369 4.02 -21.37 2.24
C ILE A 369 3.83 -22.37 1.11
N HIS A 370 3.31 -23.54 1.43
CA HIS A 370 3.02 -24.62 0.48
C HIS A 370 1.52 -24.72 0.18
N TRP A 371 0.68 -24.51 1.19
CA TRP A 371 -0.78 -24.61 1.06
C TRP A 371 -1.50 -23.61 1.96
N LEU A 372 -2.56 -23.00 1.44
CA LEU A 372 -3.64 -22.38 2.20
C LEU A 372 -4.86 -23.29 2.12
N ILE A 373 -5.28 -23.86 3.25
CA ILE A 373 -6.40 -24.79 3.35
C ILE A 373 -7.61 -24.08 3.95
N THR A 374 -8.74 -24.14 3.26
CA THR A 374 -10.04 -23.58 3.69
C THR A 374 -11.10 -24.67 3.69
N ALA A 375 -12.34 -24.33 4.10
CA ALA A 375 -13.50 -25.21 3.97
C ALA A 375 -13.82 -25.57 2.50
N HIS A 376 -13.31 -24.81 1.54
CA HIS A 376 -13.59 -24.97 0.12
C HIS A 376 -12.49 -25.75 -0.63
N GLY A 377 -11.33 -25.96 -0.01
CA GLY A 377 -10.28 -26.83 -0.53
C GLY A 377 -8.88 -26.33 -0.18
N LYS A 378 -7.90 -26.67 -1.04
CA LYS A 378 -6.48 -26.36 -0.83
C LYS A 378 -5.97 -25.48 -1.97
N LEU A 379 -5.58 -24.25 -1.66
CA LEU A 379 -4.96 -23.33 -2.59
C LEU A 379 -3.44 -23.45 -2.50
N ARG A 380 -2.80 -23.73 -3.64
CA ARG A 380 -1.34 -23.70 -3.79
C ARG A 380 -0.91 -22.31 -4.26
N PRO A 381 0.04 -21.64 -3.59
CA PRO A 381 0.66 -20.41 -4.11
C PRO A 381 1.23 -20.59 -5.52
N ALA A 382 1.40 -19.49 -6.27
CA ALA A 382 2.09 -19.54 -7.55
C ALA A 382 3.52 -20.07 -7.38
N GLN A 383 3.92 -21.03 -8.20
CA GLN A 383 5.27 -21.63 -8.13
C GLN A 383 6.33 -20.79 -8.83
N ASP A 384 5.95 -20.08 -9.88
CA ASP A 384 6.82 -19.23 -10.68
C ASP A 384 6.00 -18.11 -11.35
N GLY A 385 6.69 -17.26 -12.10
CA GLY A 385 6.09 -16.17 -12.87
C GLY A 385 5.61 -16.55 -14.26
N SER A 386 5.47 -17.84 -14.58
CA SER A 386 4.90 -18.24 -15.87
C SER A 386 3.44 -17.84 -15.96
N ARG A 387 3.00 -17.54 -17.19
CA ARG A 387 1.61 -17.15 -17.44
C ARG A 387 0.65 -18.29 -17.09
N GLU A 388 1.03 -19.53 -17.37
CA GLU A 388 0.27 -20.73 -17.07
C GLU A 388 0.06 -20.91 -15.57
N GLU A 389 1.11 -20.73 -14.76
CA GLU A 389 1.02 -20.86 -13.32
C GLU A 389 0.22 -19.72 -12.68
N ALA A 390 0.35 -18.50 -13.19
CA ALA A 390 -0.47 -17.38 -12.77
C ALA A 390 -1.96 -17.63 -13.04
N LEU A 391 -2.32 -18.09 -14.25
CA LEU A 391 -3.69 -18.45 -14.59
C LEU A 391 -4.23 -19.57 -13.70
N ARG A 392 -3.43 -20.63 -13.47
CA ARG A 392 -3.80 -21.71 -12.53
C ARG A 392 -4.09 -21.15 -11.14
N PHE A 393 -3.20 -20.31 -10.60
CA PHE A 393 -3.39 -19.71 -9.28
C PHE A 393 -4.70 -18.93 -9.21
N MET A 394 -4.99 -18.06 -10.18
CA MET A 394 -6.21 -17.26 -10.21
C MET A 394 -7.47 -18.12 -10.32
N ASP A 395 -7.46 -19.17 -11.16
CA ASP A 395 -8.58 -20.11 -11.31
C ASP A 395 -8.82 -20.95 -10.05
N ASP A 396 -7.75 -21.37 -9.37
CA ASP A 396 -7.84 -22.10 -8.11
C ASP A 396 -8.32 -21.17 -6.98
N ALA A 397 -7.78 -19.95 -6.89
CA ALA A 397 -8.18 -18.96 -5.90
C ALA A 397 -9.67 -18.61 -6.02
N ALA A 398 -10.16 -18.41 -7.25
CA ALA A 398 -11.57 -18.13 -7.52
C ALA A 398 -12.50 -19.22 -6.96
N LYS A 399 -12.09 -20.49 -7.02
CA LYS A 399 -12.86 -21.64 -6.50
C LYS A 399 -12.70 -21.83 -4.98
N MET A 400 -11.48 -21.73 -4.47
CA MET A 400 -11.15 -22.06 -3.08
C MET A 400 -11.43 -20.90 -2.11
N LEU A 401 -11.61 -19.68 -2.62
CA LEU A 401 -11.84 -18.45 -1.84
C LEU A 401 -13.12 -17.72 -2.31
N PRO A 402 -14.31 -18.34 -2.19
CA PRO A 402 -15.51 -17.92 -2.91
C PRO A 402 -16.17 -16.62 -2.42
N ASN A 403 -15.78 -16.10 -1.26
CA ASN A 403 -16.35 -14.88 -0.69
C ASN A 403 -15.26 -13.95 -0.15
N ALA A 404 -15.65 -12.71 0.14
CA ALA A 404 -14.78 -11.64 0.62
C ALA A 404 -13.88 -12.05 1.80
N ALA A 405 -14.44 -12.74 2.81
CA ALA A 405 -13.68 -13.18 3.98
C ALA A 405 -12.63 -14.25 3.67
N HIS A 406 -12.87 -15.12 2.68
CA HIS A 406 -11.87 -16.07 2.21
C HIS A 406 -10.85 -15.43 1.27
N LEU A 407 -11.28 -14.53 0.39
CA LEU A 407 -10.40 -13.83 -0.54
C LEU A 407 -9.34 -13.01 0.22
N ASP A 408 -9.72 -12.40 1.35
CA ASP A 408 -8.82 -11.70 2.27
C ASP A 408 -7.64 -12.58 2.75
N LEU A 409 -7.77 -13.91 2.77
CA LEU A 409 -6.65 -14.78 3.15
C LEU A 409 -5.43 -14.65 2.22
N ILE A 410 -5.62 -14.15 0.99
CA ILE A 410 -4.52 -13.74 0.12
C ILE A 410 -3.76 -12.56 0.74
N SER A 411 -4.45 -11.47 1.10
CA SER A 411 -3.83 -10.28 1.71
C SER A 411 -3.18 -10.60 3.07
N GLN A 412 -3.74 -11.55 3.82
CA GLN A 412 -3.20 -11.94 5.13
C GLN A 412 -1.95 -12.81 5.08
N TYR A 413 -1.79 -13.65 4.04
CA TYR A 413 -0.78 -14.70 4.04
C TYR A 413 0.02 -14.86 2.75
N LEU A 414 -0.59 -14.65 1.59
CA LEU A 414 0.03 -14.91 0.29
C LEU A 414 0.53 -13.64 -0.40
N PHE A 415 0.26 -12.47 0.17
CA PHE A 415 0.66 -11.17 -0.34
C PHE A 415 1.40 -10.39 0.75
N LYS A 416 2.55 -9.80 0.41
CA LYS A 416 3.30 -8.88 1.27
C LYS A 416 3.28 -7.50 0.65
N TYR A 417 2.68 -6.54 1.36
CA TYR A 417 2.77 -5.13 0.97
C TYR A 417 4.23 -4.67 0.95
N VAL A 418 4.61 -4.07 -0.16
CA VAL A 418 5.87 -3.35 -0.39
C VAL A 418 5.55 -2.07 -1.15
N TYR A 419 6.40 -1.06 -0.99
CA TYR A 419 6.25 0.16 -1.78
C TYR A 419 6.74 -0.04 -3.21
N ASP A 420 6.11 0.65 -4.16
CA ASP A 420 6.46 0.60 -5.57
C ASP A 420 7.92 0.90 -5.85
N SER A 421 8.41 0.29 -6.93
CA SER A 421 9.74 0.58 -7.44
C SER A 421 9.92 2.10 -7.64
N PRO A 422 11.00 2.68 -7.14
CA PRO A 422 11.33 4.08 -7.42
C PRO A 422 11.88 4.29 -8.84
N ASP A 423 12.06 3.23 -9.62
CA ASP A 423 12.67 3.25 -10.96
C ASP A 423 11.76 2.50 -11.96
N PRO A 424 11.17 3.19 -12.93
CA PRO A 424 10.24 2.58 -13.88
C PRO A 424 10.90 1.55 -14.80
N THR A 425 12.23 1.59 -14.94
CA THR A 425 12.99 0.60 -15.72
C THR A 425 13.22 -0.71 -14.95
N MET A 426 12.96 -0.71 -13.65
CA MET A 426 13.05 -1.86 -12.76
C MET A 426 11.74 -2.06 -11.98
N PRO A 427 10.60 -2.36 -12.64
CA PRO A 427 9.27 -2.33 -12.00
C PRO A 427 9.10 -3.31 -10.83
N LEU A 428 9.91 -4.38 -10.77
CA LEU A 428 9.87 -5.37 -9.70
C LEU A 428 10.81 -5.05 -8.52
N LEU A 429 11.50 -3.89 -8.58
CA LEU A 429 12.35 -3.42 -7.50
C LEU A 429 11.51 -3.04 -6.28
N LEU A 430 12.04 -3.37 -5.12
CA LEU A 430 11.41 -3.13 -3.85
C LEU A 430 11.66 -1.71 -3.37
N GLY A 431 10.66 -0.85 -3.48
CA GLY A 431 10.70 0.49 -2.89
C GLY A 431 10.66 0.48 -1.37
N ASN A 432 10.82 1.66 -0.79
CA ASN A 432 10.63 1.88 0.64
C ASN A 432 9.86 3.19 0.86
N ARG A 433 9.58 3.50 2.13
CA ARG A 433 8.80 4.68 2.49
C ARG A 433 9.38 5.99 1.98
N GLU A 434 10.70 6.12 2.01
CA GLU A 434 11.45 7.31 1.62
C GLU A 434 11.71 7.36 0.11
N VAL A 435 11.86 6.19 -0.52
CA VAL A 435 12.27 6.04 -1.92
C VAL A 435 11.33 5.07 -2.62
N LYS A 436 10.28 5.64 -3.22
CA LYS A 436 9.22 4.95 -3.96
C LYS A 436 8.71 5.81 -5.12
N SER A 437 8.01 5.17 -6.05
CA SER A 437 7.25 5.84 -7.11
C SER A 437 5.79 5.37 -7.04
N ASP A 438 5.11 5.38 -8.18
CA ASP A 438 3.72 4.98 -8.41
C ASP A 438 3.74 4.07 -9.64
N ILE A 439 4.35 2.89 -9.51
CA ILE A 439 4.65 1.96 -10.60
C ILE A 439 3.96 0.66 -10.25
N HIS A 440 2.86 0.39 -10.95
CA HIS A 440 1.96 -0.71 -10.63
C HIS A 440 2.31 -1.92 -11.51
N GLN A 441 2.36 -3.08 -10.90
CA GLN A 441 2.51 -4.37 -11.54
C GLN A 441 1.16 -4.83 -12.10
N THR A 442 1.19 -5.62 -13.15
CA THR A 442 0.01 -6.40 -13.57
C THR A 442 -0.18 -7.58 -12.63
N ALA A 443 -1.37 -8.19 -12.58
CA ALA A 443 -1.59 -9.40 -11.78
C ALA A 443 -0.59 -10.53 -12.10
N PHE A 444 -0.14 -10.62 -13.36
CA PHE A 444 0.88 -11.58 -13.78
C PHE A 444 2.26 -11.24 -13.22
N GLU A 445 2.64 -9.96 -13.26
CA GLU A 445 3.88 -9.46 -12.67
C GLU A 445 3.86 -9.62 -11.14
N THR A 446 2.76 -9.27 -10.47
CA THR A 446 2.55 -9.51 -9.04
C THR A 446 2.80 -10.97 -8.70
N LEU A 447 2.17 -11.92 -9.40
CA LEU A 447 2.38 -13.35 -9.16
C LEU A 447 3.81 -13.81 -9.51
N SER A 448 4.47 -13.17 -10.47
CA SER A 448 5.89 -13.45 -10.81
C SER A 448 6.86 -13.09 -9.70
N THR A 449 6.46 -12.23 -8.77
CA THR A 449 7.27 -11.87 -7.60
C THR A 449 7.19 -12.88 -6.45
N THR A 450 6.45 -13.99 -6.63
CA THR A 450 6.22 -14.96 -5.56
C THR A 450 7.52 -15.59 -5.08
N VAL A 451 7.87 -15.31 -3.82
CA VAL A 451 9.03 -15.90 -3.15
C VAL A 451 8.56 -16.67 -1.92
N GLY A 452 8.88 -17.96 -1.87
CA GLY A 452 8.46 -18.82 -0.76
C GLY A 452 6.95 -18.86 -0.55
N GLY A 453 6.17 -18.81 -1.65
CA GLY A 453 4.71 -18.80 -1.63
C GLY A 453 4.05 -17.47 -1.26
N VAL A 454 4.83 -16.38 -1.20
CA VAL A 454 4.33 -15.03 -0.91
C VAL A 454 4.71 -14.08 -2.06
N CYS A 455 3.71 -13.61 -2.80
CA CYS A 455 3.89 -12.51 -3.76
C CYS A 455 3.97 -11.17 -3.04
N ARG A 456 4.43 -10.15 -3.74
CA ARG A 456 4.57 -8.79 -3.20
C ARG A 456 4.10 -7.76 -4.21
N GLY A 457 3.65 -6.65 -3.68
CA GLY A 457 3.20 -5.50 -4.43
C GLY A 457 2.63 -4.46 -3.48
N ASP A 458 2.09 -3.40 -4.03
CA ASP A 458 1.45 -2.33 -3.28
C ASP A 458 -0.08 -2.53 -3.18
N CYS A 459 -0.86 -1.45 -3.05
CA CYS A 459 -2.31 -1.54 -3.01
C CYS A 459 -2.95 -1.73 -4.39
N ASP A 460 -2.38 -1.12 -5.43
CA ASP A 460 -2.84 -1.30 -6.80
C ASP A 460 -2.62 -2.74 -7.28
N ASP A 461 -1.47 -3.33 -6.95
CA ASP A 461 -1.10 -4.70 -7.32
C ASP A 461 -2.04 -5.75 -6.71
N LEU A 462 -2.36 -5.60 -5.42
CA LEU A 462 -3.31 -6.48 -4.73
C LEU A 462 -4.72 -6.34 -5.32
N ALA A 463 -5.14 -5.10 -5.57
CA ALA A 463 -6.45 -4.82 -6.12
C ALA A 463 -6.60 -5.42 -7.53
N GLU A 464 -5.57 -5.31 -8.38
CA GLU A 464 -5.56 -5.91 -9.71
C GLU A 464 -5.58 -7.44 -9.68
N LEU A 465 -4.74 -8.07 -8.84
CA LEU A 465 -4.76 -9.53 -8.68
C LEU A 465 -6.15 -10.01 -8.26
N ALA A 466 -6.77 -9.31 -7.32
CA ALA A 466 -8.10 -9.66 -6.84
C ALA A 466 -9.19 -9.39 -7.88
N GLU A 467 -9.10 -8.31 -8.66
CA GLU A 467 -10.00 -7.99 -9.79
C GLU A 467 -10.10 -9.18 -10.75
N HIS A 468 -8.94 -9.75 -11.12
CA HIS A 468 -8.89 -10.95 -11.95
C HIS A 468 -9.47 -12.21 -11.29
N ILE A 469 -9.39 -12.33 -9.97
CA ILE A 469 -9.97 -13.48 -9.24
C ILE A 469 -11.49 -13.34 -9.16
N VAL A 470 -12.02 -12.14 -8.85
CA VAL A 470 -13.47 -11.94 -8.72
C VAL A 470 -14.18 -11.97 -10.07
N ASP A 471 -13.55 -11.53 -11.16
CA ASP A 471 -14.05 -11.71 -12.53
C ASP A 471 -14.27 -13.21 -12.85
N ARG A 472 -13.32 -14.07 -12.46
CA ARG A 472 -13.46 -15.54 -12.57
C ARG A 472 -14.53 -16.13 -11.66
N GLN A 473 -14.92 -15.41 -10.61
CA GLN A 473 -16.08 -15.77 -9.76
C GLN A 473 -17.41 -15.31 -10.38
N GLY A 474 -17.38 -14.62 -11.53
CA GLY A 474 -18.56 -14.04 -12.17
C GLY A 474 -19.06 -12.78 -11.46
N LYS A 475 -18.18 -12.08 -10.74
CA LYS A 475 -18.51 -10.85 -10.02
C LYS A 475 -18.03 -9.63 -10.79
N LEU A 476 -18.79 -8.54 -10.67
CA LEU A 476 -18.47 -7.27 -11.30
C LEU A 476 -17.61 -6.42 -10.37
N GLY A 477 -16.31 -6.76 -10.33
CA GLY A 477 -15.31 -6.06 -9.52
C GLY A 477 -14.58 -4.98 -10.31
N HIS A 478 -14.26 -3.87 -9.63
CA HIS A 478 -13.51 -2.75 -10.17
C HIS A 478 -12.48 -2.26 -9.17
N VAL A 479 -11.30 -1.87 -9.64
CA VAL A 479 -10.34 -1.16 -8.79
C VAL A 479 -10.79 0.29 -8.62
N ILE A 480 -11.06 0.68 -7.38
CA ILE A 480 -11.52 2.01 -7.01
C ILE A 480 -10.36 2.90 -6.56
N SER A 481 -10.44 4.18 -6.90
CA SER A 481 -9.52 5.20 -6.39
C SER A 481 -10.03 5.73 -5.06
N LEU A 482 -9.23 5.57 -4.01
CA LEU A 482 -9.46 6.13 -2.69
C LEU A 482 -8.36 7.14 -2.36
N PRO A 483 -8.57 8.06 -1.40
CA PRO A 483 -7.55 9.06 -1.06
C PRO A 483 -6.21 8.45 -0.63
N GLY A 484 -5.22 8.48 -1.52
CA GLY A 484 -3.88 7.91 -1.31
C GLY A 484 -3.86 6.38 -1.26
N HIS A 485 -4.86 5.71 -1.85
CA HIS A 485 -5.01 4.26 -1.79
C HIS A 485 -5.80 3.72 -2.98
N ALA A 486 -5.52 2.49 -3.40
CA ALA A 486 -6.34 1.72 -4.33
C ALA A 486 -6.89 0.47 -3.65
N ALA A 487 -8.11 0.08 -4.01
CA ALA A 487 -8.73 -1.13 -3.49
C ALA A 487 -9.60 -1.78 -4.55
N LEU A 488 -9.78 -3.09 -4.47
CA LEU A 488 -10.84 -3.76 -5.24
C LEU A 488 -12.17 -3.54 -4.53
N ALA A 489 -13.19 -3.10 -5.27
CA ALA A 489 -14.56 -3.11 -4.79
C ALA A 489 -15.49 -3.87 -5.75
N TRP A 490 -16.52 -4.52 -5.18
CA TRP A 490 -17.64 -5.07 -5.94
C TRP A 490 -18.91 -5.02 -5.11
N ALA A 491 -20.06 -5.12 -5.77
CA ALA A 491 -21.36 -5.06 -5.11
C ALA A 491 -22.17 -6.34 -5.36
N GLU A 492 -22.92 -6.78 -4.35
CA GLU A 492 -23.86 -7.90 -4.44
C GLU A 492 -25.17 -7.50 -3.76
N GLN A 493 -26.30 -7.99 -4.28
CA GLN A 493 -27.61 -7.77 -3.67
C GLN A 493 -28.05 -9.04 -2.94
N GLU A 494 -28.20 -8.96 -1.62
CA GLU A 494 -28.65 -10.07 -0.76
C GLU A 494 -29.71 -9.54 0.24
N ASP A 495 -30.76 -10.31 0.51
CA ASP A 495 -31.80 -9.96 1.50
C ASP A 495 -32.38 -8.53 1.35
N ASP A 496 -32.66 -8.09 0.11
CA ASP A 496 -33.12 -6.74 -0.24
C ASP A 496 -32.15 -5.59 0.12
N LEU A 497 -30.90 -5.92 0.43
CA LEU A 497 -29.82 -4.97 0.73
C LEU A 497 -28.70 -5.09 -0.29
N TRP A 498 -28.06 -3.97 -0.58
CA TRP A 498 -26.81 -3.93 -1.32
C TRP A 498 -25.64 -4.07 -0.35
N HIS A 499 -24.74 -4.99 -0.67
CA HIS A 499 -23.48 -5.21 0.02
C HIS A 499 -22.33 -4.79 -0.90
N VAL A 500 -21.57 -3.78 -0.48
CA VAL A 500 -20.33 -3.37 -1.14
C VAL A 500 -19.17 -3.94 -0.34
N PHE A 501 -18.35 -4.75 -0.99
CA PHE A 501 -17.15 -5.32 -0.40
C PHE A 501 -15.92 -4.56 -0.88
N VAL A 502 -14.96 -4.35 0.01
CA VAL A 502 -13.69 -3.68 -0.31
C VAL A 502 -12.52 -4.52 0.16
N LEU A 503 -11.75 -5.06 -0.78
CA LEU A 503 -10.49 -5.76 -0.51
C LEU A 503 -9.33 -4.77 -0.72
N GLN A 504 -8.48 -4.67 0.29
CA GLN A 504 -7.42 -3.66 0.39
C GLN A 504 -6.18 -4.22 1.10
N THR A 505 -5.12 -3.43 1.25
CA THR A 505 -3.90 -3.78 2.01
C THR A 505 -4.09 -3.64 3.53
N GLY A 506 -5.25 -4.07 4.00
CA GLY A 506 -5.74 -4.08 5.36
C GLY A 506 -6.89 -5.09 5.47
N PRO A 507 -7.65 -5.13 6.58
CA PRO A 507 -8.82 -5.99 6.64
C PRO A 507 -9.85 -5.67 5.56
N THR A 508 -10.39 -6.70 4.92
CA THR A 508 -11.53 -6.57 3.99
C THR A 508 -12.75 -5.99 4.70
N LEU A 509 -13.38 -4.99 4.07
CA LEU A 509 -14.54 -4.27 4.60
C LEU A 509 -15.82 -4.65 3.84
N GLN A 510 -16.97 -4.44 4.49
CA GLN A 510 -18.31 -4.66 3.97
C GLN A 510 -19.22 -3.51 4.42
N PHE A 511 -19.82 -2.82 3.44
CA PHE A 511 -20.80 -1.75 3.66
C PHE A 511 -22.15 -2.21 3.17
N THR A 512 -23.22 -1.93 3.91
CA THR A 512 -24.56 -2.44 3.59
C THR A 512 -25.59 -1.33 3.68
N ALA A 513 -26.44 -1.21 2.65
CA ALA A 513 -27.54 -0.26 2.62
C ALA A 513 -28.68 -0.71 1.69
N PRO A 514 -29.92 -0.17 1.83
CA PRO A 514 -31.03 -0.48 0.93
C PRO A 514 -30.80 -0.04 -0.53
N ARG A 515 -30.00 1.01 -0.75
CA ARG A 515 -29.61 1.50 -2.07
C ARG A 515 -28.11 1.32 -2.28
N LEU A 516 -27.71 0.90 -3.47
CA LEU A 516 -26.30 0.75 -3.83
C LEU A 516 -25.51 2.06 -3.67
N GLN A 517 -26.11 3.19 -4.06
CA GLN A 517 -25.47 4.51 -3.91
C GLN A 517 -25.17 4.84 -2.45
N ASP A 518 -26.03 4.44 -1.51
CA ASP A 518 -25.83 4.70 -0.08
C ASP A 518 -24.73 3.80 0.50
N ALA A 519 -24.63 2.54 0.05
CA ALA A 519 -23.54 1.65 0.43
C ALA A 519 -22.18 2.12 -0.13
N LEU A 520 -22.16 2.60 -1.39
CA LEU A 520 -20.98 3.22 -2.00
C LEU A 520 -20.61 4.53 -1.29
N ARG A 521 -21.58 5.38 -0.93
CA ARG A 521 -21.33 6.60 -0.15
C ARG A 521 -20.66 6.28 1.18
N ALA A 522 -21.15 5.28 1.91
CA ALA A 522 -20.55 4.81 3.16
C ALA A 522 -19.13 4.28 2.92
N THR A 523 -18.93 3.55 1.83
CA THR A 523 -17.62 3.02 1.42
C THR A 523 -16.60 4.14 1.26
N TYR A 524 -16.84 5.13 0.38
CA TYR A 524 -15.89 6.22 0.12
C TYR A 524 -15.66 7.11 1.36
N ARG A 525 -16.71 7.44 2.11
CA ARG A 525 -16.61 8.28 3.32
C ARG A 525 -15.88 7.59 4.49
N SER A 526 -15.76 6.27 4.47
CA SER A 526 -14.98 5.54 5.50
C SER A 526 -13.46 5.80 5.39
N PHE A 527 -12.96 6.10 4.19
CA PHE A 527 -11.55 6.40 3.93
C PHE A 527 -11.22 7.88 4.12
N ASP A 528 -12.15 8.76 3.76
CA ASP A 528 -12.02 10.20 3.99
C ASP A 528 -13.39 10.84 4.17
N ALA A 529 -13.74 11.13 5.42
CA ALA A 529 -15.01 11.76 5.77
C ALA A 529 -15.12 13.21 5.25
N SER A 530 -14.02 13.82 4.79
CA SER A 530 -14.01 15.16 4.20
C SER A 530 -14.18 15.15 2.68
N ASP A 531 -14.13 13.99 2.04
CA ASP A 531 -14.32 13.90 0.59
C ASP A 531 -15.80 14.07 0.22
N THR A 532 -16.05 14.62 -0.96
CA THR A 532 -17.38 14.76 -1.54
C THR A 532 -17.77 13.47 -2.26
N PHE A 533 -19.03 13.05 -2.19
CA PHE A 533 -19.48 11.83 -2.86
C PHE A 533 -20.52 12.13 -3.93
N ASP A 534 -20.26 11.66 -5.15
CA ASP A 534 -21.20 11.72 -6.26
C ASP A 534 -21.37 10.31 -6.86
N PRO A 535 -22.57 9.69 -6.75
CA PRO A 535 -22.79 8.37 -7.33
C PRO A 535 -22.71 8.35 -8.85
N ASN A 536 -22.71 9.51 -9.53
CA ASN A 536 -22.58 9.62 -10.98
C ASN A 536 -21.14 9.96 -11.42
N GLY A 537 -20.16 9.84 -10.52
CA GLY A 537 -18.77 10.20 -10.77
C GLY A 537 -17.81 9.49 -9.81
N ILE A 538 -17.99 8.18 -9.68
CA ILE A 538 -17.23 7.32 -8.78
C ILE A 538 -15.82 7.10 -9.33
N GLY A 539 -14.81 7.35 -8.49
CA GLY A 539 -13.40 7.21 -8.85
C GLY A 539 -12.97 5.75 -9.05
N LEU A 540 -12.50 5.42 -10.25
CA LEU A 540 -11.96 4.12 -10.64
C LEU A 540 -10.55 4.24 -11.18
N LEU A 541 -9.81 3.12 -11.19
CA LEU A 541 -8.48 3.01 -11.77
C LEU A 541 -8.48 1.96 -12.89
N LEU A 542 -8.31 2.38 -14.14
CA LEU A 542 -8.32 1.49 -15.32
C LEU A 542 -6.96 1.49 -16.03
N ARG A 543 -6.68 0.40 -16.76
CA ARG A 543 -5.45 0.15 -17.54
C ARG A 543 -5.81 -0.40 -18.92
N PHE A 544 -5.30 0.19 -20.00
CA PHE A 544 -5.71 -0.15 -21.38
C PHE A 544 -4.59 -0.61 -22.32
N SER A 545 -3.33 -0.23 -22.09
CA SER A 545 -2.25 -0.47 -23.07
C SER A 545 -0.98 -1.11 -22.52
N GLY A 546 -1.10 -1.90 -21.43
CA GLY A 546 0.06 -2.53 -20.77
C GLY A 546 0.94 -1.53 -20.01
N GLU A 547 0.33 -0.43 -19.59
CA GLU A 547 1.01 0.67 -18.92
C GLU A 547 1.42 0.33 -17.51
N ASN A 548 2.55 0.90 -17.09
CA ASN A 548 3.08 0.70 -15.75
C ASN A 548 2.38 1.51 -14.66
N THR A 549 1.32 2.27 -14.97
CA THR A 549 0.44 2.91 -13.98
C THR A 549 -1.02 2.80 -14.42
N ARG A 550 -1.96 2.86 -13.48
CA ARG A 550 -3.39 2.99 -13.77
C ARG A 550 -3.78 4.46 -13.95
N SER A 551 -4.83 4.72 -14.74
CA SER A 551 -5.40 6.06 -14.88
C SER A 551 -6.68 6.18 -14.07
N ALA A 552 -6.87 7.32 -13.43
CA ALA A 552 -8.09 7.62 -12.70
C ALA A 552 -9.21 8.07 -13.65
N TRP A 553 -10.40 7.47 -13.47
CA TRP A 553 -11.61 7.77 -14.24
C TRP A 553 -12.78 7.97 -13.29
N ARG A 554 -13.85 8.63 -13.76
CA ARG A 554 -15.07 8.85 -12.98
C ARG A 554 -16.27 8.28 -13.72
N LEU A 555 -16.89 7.23 -13.19
CA LEU A 555 -18.03 6.54 -13.82
C LEU A 555 -19.25 6.45 -12.89
N SER A 556 -20.42 6.16 -13.46
CA SER A 556 -21.66 5.96 -12.70
C SER A 556 -21.60 4.74 -11.79
N TRP A 557 -22.31 4.78 -10.66
CA TRP A 557 -22.54 3.63 -9.76
C TRP A 557 -23.06 2.39 -10.49
N ARG A 558 -23.75 2.57 -11.63
CA ARG A 558 -24.30 1.48 -12.46
C ARG A 558 -23.25 0.48 -12.90
N ILE A 559 -21.98 0.87 -13.01
CA ILE A 559 -20.88 -0.05 -13.33
C ILE A 559 -20.76 -1.23 -12.34
N PHE A 560 -21.25 -1.08 -11.10
CA PHE A 560 -21.21 -2.13 -10.07
C PHE A 560 -22.41 -3.07 -10.13
N ALA A 561 -23.47 -2.70 -10.86
CA ALA A 561 -24.73 -3.43 -10.91
C ALA A 561 -25.09 -3.95 -12.31
N GLU A 562 -24.60 -3.31 -13.36
CA GLU A 562 -25.05 -3.53 -14.74
C GLU A 562 -23.86 -3.87 -15.65
N PRO A 563 -23.61 -5.17 -15.94
CA PRO A 563 -22.46 -5.61 -16.72
C PRO A 563 -22.37 -5.01 -18.13
N GLU A 564 -23.49 -4.88 -18.84
CA GLU A 564 -23.51 -4.32 -20.20
C GLU A 564 -23.18 -2.82 -20.21
N TYR A 565 -23.71 -2.08 -19.23
CA TYR A 565 -23.39 -0.68 -19.03
C TYR A 565 -21.90 -0.51 -18.67
N ALA A 566 -21.39 -1.33 -17.74
CA ALA A 566 -19.98 -1.32 -17.35
C ALA A 566 -19.06 -1.56 -18.56
N ALA A 567 -19.35 -2.58 -19.37
CA ALA A 567 -18.57 -2.88 -20.58
C ALA A 567 -18.57 -1.71 -21.57
N THR A 568 -19.74 -1.08 -21.79
CA THR A 568 -19.87 0.08 -22.68
C THR A 568 -19.07 1.27 -22.17
N MET A 569 -19.20 1.62 -20.88
CA MET A 569 -18.50 2.76 -20.31
C MET A 569 -16.99 2.55 -20.24
N ILE A 570 -16.52 1.33 -19.97
CA ILE A 570 -15.08 0.99 -20.03
C ILE A 570 -14.56 1.14 -21.46
N ASP A 571 -15.33 0.76 -22.47
CA ASP A 571 -14.95 0.94 -23.87
C ASP A 571 -14.96 2.42 -24.30
N VAL A 572 -15.83 3.26 -23.72
CA VAL A 572 -15.76 4.72 -23.87
C VAL A 572 -14.51 5.28 -23.18
N GLN A 573 -14.14 4.81 -21.98
CA GLN A 573 -12.90 5.22 -21.32
C GLN A 573 -11.66 4.76 -22.09
N LYS A 574 -11.74 3.65 -22.82
CA LYS A 574 -10.70 3.24 -23.76
C LYS A 574 -10.57 4.26 -24.90
N ASP A 575 -11.68 4.75 -25.47
CA ASP A 575 -11.61 5.82 -26.49
C ASP A 575 -11.02 7.12 -25.92
N TRP A 576 -11.37 7.46 -24.67
CA TRP A 576 -10.72 8.57 -23.97
C TRP A 576 -9.21 8.38 -23.88
N HIS A 577 -8.79 7.16 -23.56
CA HIS A 577 -7.40 6.79 -23.38
C HIS A 577 -6.57 6.86 -24.66
N TYR A 578 -7.15 6.46 -25.79
CA TYR A 578 -6.54 6.57 -27.13
C TYR A 578 -6.85 7.89 -27.84
N GLN A 579 -7.61 8.78 -27.20
CA GLN A 579 -8.06 10.07 -27.74
C GLN A 579 -8.82 9.95 -29.08
N THR A 580 -9.54 8.85 -29.28
CA THR A 580 -10.46 8.61 -30.39
C THR A 580 -11.86 9.10 -30.02
N TYR A 581 -11.95 10.38 -29.66
CA TYR A 581 -13.16 10.96 -29.05
C TYR A 581 -14.41 10.86 -29.93
N LEU A 582 -14.27 10.83 -31.25
CA LEU A 582 -15.41 10.58 -32.15
C LEU A 582 -16.11 9.26 -31.83
N GLN A 583 -15.33 8.20 -31.57
CA GLN A 583 -15.87 6.88 -31.25
C GLN A 583 -16.62 6.91 -29.92
N GLY A 584 -16.02 7.53 -28.90
CA GLY A 584 -16.67 7.73 -27.60
C GLY A 584 -17.98 8.54 -27.73
N ILE A 585 -17.95 9.64 -28.48
CA ILE A 585 -19.13 10.47 -28.78
C ILE A 585 -20.23 9.64 -29.44
N ASN A 586 -19.91 8.84 -30.45
CA ASN A 586 -20.91 8.03 -31.15
C ASN A 586 -21.53 6.98 -30.22
N LYS A 587 -20.73 6.26 -29.42
CA LYS A 587 -21.21 5.26 -28.46
C LYS A 587 -22.16 5.89 -27.43
N MET A 588 -21.79 7.04 -26.89
CA MET A 588 -22.61 7.74 -25.90
C MET A 588 -23.90 8.31 -26.52
N LEU A 589 -23.85 8.83 -27.75
CA LEU A 589 -25.05 9.27 -28.47
C LEU A 589 -25.99 8.10 -28.78
N GLU A 590 -25.45 6.93 -29.15
CA GLU A 590 -26.23 5.71 -29.36
C GLU A 590 -26.91 5.24 -28.08
N LEU A 591 -26.20 5.25 -26.95
CA LEU A 591 -26.73 4.89 -25.63
C LEU A 591 -27.90 5.81 -25.23
N ILE A 592 -27.72 7.13 -25.37
CA ILE A 592 -28.76 8.14 -25.10
C ILE A 592 -29.94 7.97 -26.08
N ALA A 593 -29.67 7.75 -27.37
CA ALA A 593 -30.72 7.56 -28.38
C ALA A 593 -31.53 6.27 -28.15
N ALA A 594 -30.95 5.26 -27.50
CA ALA A 594 -31.64 4.05 -27.08
C ALA A 594 -32.58 4.28 -25.88
N GLY A 595 -32.59 5.49 -25.31
CA GLY A 595 -33.46 5.89 -24.20
C GLY A 595 -32.82 5.75 -22.82
N ASP A 596 -31.50 5.56 -22.74
CA ASP A 596 -30.78 5.57 -21.47
C ASP A 596 -30.53 7.02 -21.02
N GLU A 597 -31.44 7.49 -20.14
CA GLU A 597 -31.49 8.86 -19.64
C GLU A 597 -30.65 9.08 -18.36
N ASP A 598 -29.69 8.20 -18.04
CA ASP A 598 -28.84 8.35 -16.85
C ASP A 598 -28.00 9.64 -16.89
N THR A 599 -27.96 10.37 -15.78
CA THR A 599 -27.18 11.61 -15.61
C THR A 599 -25.74 11.47 -16.09
N ALA A 600 -25.07 10.36 -15.74
CA ALA A 600 -23.66 10.18 -16.04
C ALA A 600 -23.40 10.14 -17.56
N ASN A 601 -24.36 9.67 -18.37
CA ASN A 601 -24.22 9.62 -19.81
C ASN A 601 -24.10 11.02 -20.43
N PHE A 602 -24.92 11.96 -19.96
CA PHE A 602 -24.88 13.35 -20.42
C PHE A 602 -23.65 14.09 -19.89
N ARG A 603 -23.22 13.80 -18.66
CA ARG A 603 -21.99 14.36 -18.11
C ARG A 603 -20.75 13.87 -18.85
N GLU A 604 -20.71 12.59 -19.22
CA GLU A 604 -19.65 12.01 -20.04
C GLU A 604 -19.58 12.69 -21.41
N MET A 605 -20.73 12.90 -22.05
CA MET A 605 -20.84 13.66 -23.30
C MET A 605 -20.32 15.10 -23.16
N ALA A 606 -20.59 15.77 -22.04
CA ALA A 606 -20.06 17.10 -21.79
C ALA A 606 -18.52 17.09 -21.74
N GLY A 607 -17.92 16.09 -21.09
CA GLY A 607 -16.48 15.88 -21.09
C GLY A 607 -15.92 15.67 -22.50
N LEU A 608 -16.50 14.73 -23.26
CA LEU A 608 -16.05 14.42 -24.63
C LEU A 608 -16.12 15.65 -25.55
N TYR A 609 -17.17 16.46 -25.43
CA TYR A 609 -17.28 17.71 -26.18
C TYR A 609 -16.29 18.78 -25.72
N ALA A 610 -16.00 18.88 -24.43
CA ALA A 610 -14.99 19.81 -23.93
C ALA A 610 -13.60 19.48 -24.50
N PHE A 611 -13.25 18.20 -24.56
CA PHE A 611 -11.95 17.73 -25.04
C PHE A 611 -11.81 17.74 -26.58
N THR A 612 -12.92 17.92 -27.29
CA THR A 612 -12.93 18.18 -28.73
C THR A 612 -13.11 19.67 -29.06
N ALA A 613 -12.93 20.57 -28.07
CA ALA A 613 -13.10 22.02 -28.20
C ALA A 613 -14.50 22.49 -28.65
N GLN A 614 -15.53 21.65 -28.48
CA GLN A 614 -16.93 21.99 -28.73
C GLN A 614 -17.59 22.52 -27.45
N HIS A 615 -17.03 23.59 -26.89
CA HIS A 615 -17.36 24.05 -25.53
C HIS A 615 -18.84 24.42 -25.32
N ASP A 616 -19.53 24.94 -26.34
CA ASP A 616 -20.97 25.20 -26.24
C ASP A 616 -21.79 23.92 -26.05
N LYS A 617 -21.45 22.84 -26.76
CA LYS A 617 -22.08 21.53 -26.57
C LYS A 617 -21.74 20.94 -25.22
N ALA A 618 -20.53 21.16 -24.72
CA ALA A 618 -20.17 20.75 -23.37
C ALA A 618 -21.08 21.42 -22.32
N VAL A 619 -21.32 22.74 -22.44
CA VAL A 619 -22.26 23.48 -21.58
C VAL A 619 -23.70 22.94 -21.71
N GLU A 620 -24.16 22.67 -22.93
CA GLU A 620 -25.49 22.11 -23.19
C GLU A 620 -25.70 20.75 -22.51
N TYR A 621 -24.83 19.78 -22.79
CA TYR A 621 -24.94 18.43 -22.24
C TYR A 621 -24.74 18.41 -20.73
N HIS A 622 -23.88 19.27 -20.17
CA HIS A 622 -23.71 19.38 -18.72
C HIS A 622 -24.97 19.91 -18.04
N ARG A 623 -25.68 20.87 -18.64
CA ARG A 623 -26.99 21.34 -18.15
C ARG A 623 -28.03 20.24 -18.22
N MET A 624 -28.09 19.49 -19.33
CA MET A 624 -28.98 18.33 -19.46
C MET A 624 -28.72 17.27 -18.40
N ALA A 625 -27.45 17.06 -18.04
CA ALA A 625 -27.06 16.17 -16.95
C ALA A 625 -27.57 16.71 -15.60
N MET A 626 -27.36 18.01 -15.31
CA MET A 626 -27.86 18.65 -14.09
C MET A 626 -29.39 18.59 -13.95
N GLU A 627 -30.13 18.70 -15.05
CA GLU A 627 -31.60 18.61 -15.09
C GLU A 627 -32.12 17.21 -14.74
N ARG A 628 -31.30 16.17 -14.93
CA ARG A 628 -31.63 14.75 -14.66
C ARG A 628 -31.17 14.28 -13.28
N THR A 629 -30.42 15.10 -12.56
CA THR A 629 -29.87 14.75 -11.25
C THR A 629 -30.82 15.14 -10.14
N ASP A 630 -31.32 14.16 -9.40
CA ASP A 630 -32.21 14.38 -8.26
C ASP A 630 -31.46 14.73 -6.96
N GLU A 631 -30.23 14.24 -6.80
CA GLU A 631 -29.44 14.39 -5.57
C GLU A 631 -28.84 15.81 -5.48
N ALA A 632 -29.24 16.56 -4.45
CA ALA A 632 -28.86 17.97 -4.30
C ALA A 632 -27.34 18.18 -4.12
N GLU A 633 -26.64 17.28 -3.43
CA GLU A 633 -25.18 17.27 -3.34
C GLU A 633 -24.55 17.13 -4.74
N SER A 634 -24.98 16.16 -5.55
CA SER A 634 -24.47 15.99 -6.93
C SER A 634 -24.78 17.20 -7.81
N VAL A 635 -25.98 17.78 -7.72
CA VAL A 635 -26.33 19.01 -8.45
C VAL A 635 -25.44 20.18 -8.06
N LEU A 636 -25.05 20.29 -6.79
CA LEU A 636 -24.12 21.32 -6.32
C LEU A 636 -22.72 21.10 -6.92
N LEU A 637 -22.19 19.88 -6.87
CA LEU A 637 -20.88 19.55 -7.44
C LEU A 637 -20.84 19.80 -8.95
N MET A 638 -21.88 19.37 -9.68
CA MET A 638 -22.01 19.64 -11.11
C MET A 638 -22.13 21.14 -11.40
N ALA A 639 -22.77 21.94 -10.55
CA ALA A 639 -22.81 23.39 -10.72
C ALA A 639 -21.41 24.03 -10.58
N VAL A 640 -20.56 23.51 -9.69
CA VAL A 640 -19.16 23.93 -9.59
C VAL A 640 -18.38 23.53 -10.85
N GLU A 641 -18.61 22.32 -11.37
CA GLU A 641 -18.01 21.85 -12.63
C GLU A 641 -18.44 22.68 -13.85
N LEU A 642 -19.69 23.15 -13.88
CA LEU A 642 -20.22 23.99 -14.95
C LEU A 642 -19.39 25.27 -15.14
N LEU A 643 -18.78 25.81 -14.07
CA LEU A 643 -17.91 26.99 -14.16
C LEU A 643 -16.72 26.75 -15.10
N TYR A 644 -16.17 25.53 -15.15
CA TYR A 644 -15.09 25.16 -16.06
C TYR A 644 -15.57 25.20 -17.51
N HIS A 645 -16.70 24.55 -17.81
CA HIS A 645 -17.27 24.55 -19.16
C HIS A 645 -17.68 25.95 -19.64
N LEU A 646 -18.22 26.78 -18.75
CA LEU A 646 -18.56 28.18 -19.07
C LEU A 646 -17.30 29.01 -19.34
N ASN A 647 -16.22 28.81 -18.58
CA ASN A 647 -14.95 29.47 -18.84
C ASN A 647 -14.38 29.08 -20.21
N ASP A 648 -14.36 27.79 -20.53
CA ASP A 648 -13.80 27.31 -21.81
C ASP A 648 -14.65 27.77 -23.01
N ALA A 649 -15.96 27.96 -22.80
CA ALA A 649 -16.86 28.57 -23.79
C ALA A 649 -16.80 30.12 -23.81
N GLU A 650 -15.91 30.75 -23.03
CA GLU A 650 -15.78 32.21 -22.88
C GLU A 650 -17.09 32.92 -22.41
N ARG A 651 -17.97 32.21 -21.70
CA ARG A 651 -19.26 32.71 -21.18
C ARG A 651 -19.11 33.30 -19.76
N HIS A 652 -18.19 34.26 -19.62
CA HIS A 652 -17.77 34.78 -18.31
C HIS A 652 -18.89 35.43 -17.49
N GLU A 653 -19.90 36.04 -18.12
CA GLU A 653 -21.04 36.64 -17.40
C GLU A 653 -21.84 35.57 -16.64
N GLU A 654 -22.04 34.40 -17.25
CA GLU A 654 -22.79 33.28 -16.66
C GLU A 654 -22.03 32.60 -15.52
N ILE A 655 -20.69 32.69 -15.49
CA ILE A 655 -19.88 32.17 -14.37
C ILE A 655 -20.29 32.88 -13.07
N ALA A 656 -20.42 34.21 -13.10
CA ALA A 656 -20.83 34.99 -11.94
C ALA A 656 -22.26 34.64 -11.50
N GLU A 657 -23.18 34.46 -12.45
CA GLU A 657 -24.57 34.07 -12.17
C GLU A 657 -24.66 32.68 -11.50
N VAL A 658 -23.96 31.68 -12.05
CA VAL A 658 -23.92 30.33 -11.48
C VAL A 658 -23.25 30.33 -10.11
N ALA A 659 -22.15 31.09 -9.94
CA ALA A 659 -21.46 31.21 -8.66
C ALA A 659 -22.35 31.84 -7.57
N LEU A 660 -23.11 32.88 -7.91
CA LEU A 660 -24.08 33.48 -7.01
C LEU A 660 -25.23 32.51 -6.71
N ASP A 661 -25.75 31.79 -7.69
CA ASP A 661 -26.78 30.75 -7.45
C ASP A 661 -26.27 29.64 -6.50
N ILE A 662 -25.00 29.23 -6.65
CA ILE A 662 -24.35 28.30 -5.73
C ILE A 662 -24.31 28.88 -4.32
N LEU A 663 -23.74 30.07 -4.15
CA LEU A 663 -23.50 30.68 -2.83
C LEU A 663 -24.80 31.10 -2.11
N ASP A 664 -25.76 31.64 -2.85
CA ASP A 664 -26.99 32.23 -2.29
C ASP A 664 -28.13 31.23 -2.15
N ARG A 665 -28.19 30.18 -2.99
CA ARG A 665 -29.34 29.26 -3.03
C ARG A 665 -28.98 27.79 -2.82
N LYS A 666 -27.98 27.24 -3.52
CA LYS A 666 -27.72 25.79 -3.49
C LYS A 666 -26.93 25.33 -2.27
N LEU A 667 -25.89 26.07 -1.90
CA LEU A 667 -24.99 25.72 -0.80
C LEU A 667 -25.63 25.87 0.59
N PRO A 668 -26.37 26.96 0.92
CA PRO A 668 -26.93 27.14 2.27
C PRO A 668 -27.77 25.97 2.81
N PRO A 669 -28.72 25.37 2.06
CA PRO A 669 -29.52 24.26 2.56
C PRO A 669 -28.73 22.96 2.75
N LEU A 670 -27.58 22.79 2.09
CA LEU A 670 -26.75 21.59 2.16
C LEU A 670 -25.65 21.64 3.23
N ARG A 671 -25.52 22.78 3.92
CA ARG A 671 -24.39 23.02 4.84
C ARG A 671 -24.29 22.00 5.97
N GLU A 672 -25.42 21.62 6.56
CA GLU A 672 -25.45 20.64 7.65
C GLU A 672 -25.19 19.22 7.14
N GLU A 673 -25.71 18.87 5.96
CA GLU A 673 -25.55 17.55 5.33
C GLU A 673 -24.11 17.30 4.87
N LEU A 674 -23.47 18.31 4.26
CA LEU A 674 -22.09 18.21 3.78
C LEU A 674 -21.07 18.06 4.92
N GLY A 675 -21.38 18.51 6.13
CA GLY A 675 -20.50 18.39 7.29
C GLY A 675 -19.09 18.95 7.02
N GLN A 676 -18.07 18.08 7.00
CA GLN A 676 -16.68 18.48 6.72
C GLN A 676 -16.40 18.69 5.23
N SER A 677 -17.13 18.01 4.33
CA SER A 677 -16.94 18.09 2.88
C SER A 677 -17.27 19.48 2.30
N ILE A 678 -17.98 20.32 3.06
CA ILE A 678 -18.21 21.73 2.67
C ILE A 678 -16.91 22.50 2.47
N ILE A 679 -15.84 22.15 3.20
CA ILE A 679 -14.52 22.79 3.06
C ILE A 679 -13.96 22.51 1.66
N GLN A 680 -14.04 21.25 1.20
CA GLN A 680 -13.57 20.85 -0.12
C GLN A 680 -14.37 21.53 -1.22
N VAL A 681 -15.71 21.54 -1.13
CA VAL A 681 -16.57 22.27 -2.08
C VAL A 681 -16.19 23.75 -2.14
N GLY A 682 -15.95 24.37 -0.98
CA GLY A 682 -15.51 25.75 -0.88
C GLY A 682 -14.18 26.04 -1.54
N LEU A 683 -13.20 25.18 -1.33
CA LEU A 683 -11.87 25.30 -1.94
C LEU A 683 -11.90 25.07 -3.46
N GLN A 684 -12.71 24.13 -3.95
CA GLN A 684 -12.93 23.90 -5.38
C GLN A 684 -13.57 25.12 -6.04
N LEU A 685 -14.67 25.62 -5.45
CA LEU A 685 -15.39 26.78 -5.94
C LEU A 685 -14.50 28.03 -5.93
N ALA A 686 -13.81 28.31 -4.82
CA ALA A 686 -12.91 29.45 -4.70
C ALA A 686 -11.71 29.35 -5.66
N GLY A 687 -11.15 28.15 -5.85
CA GLY A 687 -10.07 27.90 -6.81
C GLY A 687 -10.49 28.20 -8.25
N GLY A 688 -11.66 27.71 -8.68
CA GLY A 688 -12.23 28.00 -10.00
C GLY A 688 -12.49 29.50 -10.18
N LEU A 689 -13.21 30.13 -9.26
CA LEU A 689 -13.54 31.56 -9.33
C LEU A 689 -12.30 32.46 -9.33
N GLY A 690 -11.29 32.14 -8.52
CA GLY A 690 -10.02 32.85 -8.52
C GLY A 690 -9.25 32.68 -9.84
N ARG A 691 -9.41 31.55 -10.53
CA ARG A 691 -8.84 31.32 -11.87
C ARG A 691 -9.60 32.09 -12.97
N TYR A 692 -10.91 32.21 -12.83
CA TYR A 692 -11.78 32.82 -13.85
C TYR A 692 -12.02 34.32 -13.68
N GLY A 693 -11.18 35.00 -12.89
CA GLY A 693 -11.25 36.46 -12.73
C GLY A 693 -12.36 36.95 -11.81
N HIS A 694 -12.83 36.13 -10.87
CA HIS A 694 -13.83 36.50 -9.86
C HIS A 694 -13.29 36.38 -8.41
N PRO A 695 -12.24 37.14 -8.05
CA PRO A 695 -11.56 37.01 -6.76
C PRO A 695 -12.44 37.37 -5.55
N GLU A 696 -13.41 38.28 -5.69
CA GLU A 696 -14.37 38.63 -4.64
C GLU A 696 -15.32 37.48 -4.34
N LEU A 697 -15.82 36.81 -5.40
CA LEU A 697 -16.66 35.63 -5.25
C LEU A 697 -15.85 34.45 -4.71
N ALA A 698 -14.58 34.33 -5.08
CA ALA A 698 -13.67 33.34 -4.50
C ALA A 698 -13.47 33.56 -2.99
N ALA A 699 -13.18 34.79 -2.57
CA ALA A 699 -13.04 35.14 -1.15
C ALA A 699 -14.36 34.91 -0.38
N ARG A 700 -15.50 35.24 -1.01
CA ARG A 700 -16.82 34.96 -0.48
C ARG A 700 -17.09 33.46 -0.32
N ALA A 701 -16.70 32.64 -1.29
CA ALA A 701 -16.83 31.19 -1.19
C ALA A 701 -16.05 30.62 0.00
N LEU A 702 -14.81 31.09 0.24
CA LEU A 702 -14.05 30.72 1.44
C LEU A 702 -14.76 31.15 2.73
N ARG A 703 -15.32 32.38 2.77
CA ARG A 703 -16.10 32.87 3.91
C ARG A 703 -17.30 31.97 4.23
N ASP A 704 -18.07 31.61 3.20
CA ASP A 704 -19.35 30.92 3.38
C ASP A 704 -19.18 29.43 3.72
N THR A 705 -18.06 28.82 3.28
CA THR A 705 -17.77 27.38 3.48
C THR A 705 -16.82 27.09 4.63
N ILE A 706 -15.68 27.78 4.69
CA ILE A 706 -14.63 27.56 5.70
C ILE A 706 -14.89 28.44 6.93
N GLY A 707 -15.31 29.68 6.71
CA GLY A 707 -15.52 30.67 7.78
C GLY A 707 -14.28 30.83 8.67
N THR A 708 -14.49 31.06 9.97
CA THR A 708 -13.39 31.16 10.95
C THR A 708 -12.99 29.82 11.58
N GLY A 709 -13.53 28.70 11.08
CA GLY A 709 -13.40 27.37 11.68
C GLY A 709 -11.97 26.80 11.69
N LEU A 710 -11.13 27.17 10.71
CA LEU A 710 -9.75 26.69 10.63
C LEU A 710 -8.79 27.40 11.61
N GLY A 711 -9.15 28.57 12.14
CA GLY A 711 -8.25 29.39 12.95
C GLY A 711 -7.67 28.65 14.16
N GLN A 712 -8.52 28.00 14.96
CA GLN A 712 -8.10 27.29 16.17
C GLN A 712 -7.35 25.97 15.86
N PRO A 713 -7.84 25.09 14.96
CA PRO A 713 -7.09 23.90 14.53
C PRO A 713 -5.68 24.23 14.03
N VAL A 714 -5.54 25.28 13.21
CA VAL A 714 -4.24 25.69 12.65
C VAL A 714 -3.30 26.21 13.72
N GLN A 715 -3.79 27.01 14.66
CA GLN A 715 -2.98 27.45 15.80
C GLN A 715 -2.52 26.28 16.68
N ASN A 716 -3.39 25.29 16.91
CA ASN A 716 -3.04 24.10 17.67
C ASN A 716 -2.00 23.25 16.94
N LEU A 717 -2.16 23.08 15.63
CA LEU A 717 -1.21 22.34 14.80
C LEU A 717 0.15 23.04 14.72
N ALA A 718 0.17 24.36 14.53
CA ALA A 718 1.39 25.16 14.58
C ALA A 718 2.10 25.03 15.94
N ARG A 719 1.36 25.07 17.05
CA ARG A 719 1.93 24.88 18.39
C ARG A 719 2.54 23.47 18.53
N TRP A 720 1.81 22.44 18.12
CA TRP A 720 2.30 21.06 18.13
C TRP A 720 3.56 20.90 17.27
N SER A 721 3.55 21.44 16.06
CA SER A 721 4.68 21.45 15.12
C SER A 721 5.94 22.09 15.73
N GLN A 722 5.78 23.17 16.49
CA GLN A 722 6.92 23.87 17.08
C GLN A 722 7.41 23.26 18.41
N GLN A 723 6.54 22.62 19.19
CA GLN A 723 6.85 22.21 20.57
C GLN A 723 6.99 20.70 20.74
N SER A 724 6.36 19.91 19.88
CA SER A 724 6.19 18.46 20.08
C SER A 724 6.14 17.68 18.77
N PHE A 725 6.76 18.20 17.71
CA PHE A 725 6.77 17.54 16.41
C PHE A 725 7.37 16.15 16.51
N ASN A 726 6.64 15.20 15.95
CA ASN A 726 7.07 13.82 15.80
C ASN A 726 6.79 13.43 14.33
N ALA A 727 7.84 13.05 13.61
CA ALA A 727 7.75 12.71 12.18
C ALA A 727 6.87 11.48 11.93
N GLU A 728 6.94 10.48 12.80
CA GLU A 728 6.10 9.27 12.73
C GLU A 728 4.61 9.65 12.89
N ALA A 729 4.26 10.46 13.88
CA ALA A 729 2.89 10.94 14.08
C ALA A 729 2.40 11.81 12.91
N TRP A 730 3.24 12.71 12.40
CA TRP A 730 2.92 13.52 11.21
C TRP A 730 2.57 12.65 10.00
N MET A 731 3.32 11.57 9.82
CA MET A 731 3.15 10.68 8.68
C MET A 731 2.02 9.65 8.86
N HIS A 732 1.72 9.22 10.09
CA HIS A 732 0.73 8.17 10.35
C HIS A 732 -0.62 8.67 10.87
N SER A 733 -0.78 9.96 11.18
CA SER A 733 -2.09 10.50 11.57
C SER A 733 -2.86 10.95 10.33
N PRO A 734 -3.98 10.28 9.96
CA PRO A 734 -4.82 10.73 8.85
C PRO A 734 -5.34 12.16 9.06
N GLN A 735 -5.62 12.53 10.31
CA GLN A 735 -6.12 13.87 10.65
C GLN A 735 -5.06 14.96 10.40
N LEU A 736 -3.79 14.71 10.72
CA LEU A 736 -2.71 15.66 10.45
C LEU A 736 -2.47 15.81 8.94
N ARG A 737 -2.45 14.70 8.20
CA ARG A 737 -2.31 14.68 6.74
C ARG A 737 -3.47 15.38 6.04
N MET A 738 -4.70 15.14 6.49
CA MET A 738 -5.90 15.83 5.99
C MET A 738 -5.82 17.34 6.21
N LEU A 739 -5.43 17.78 7.42
CA LEU A 739 -5.27 19.21 7.72
C LEU A 739 -4.17 19.86 6.86
N ASP A 740 -3.01 19.21 6.71
CA ASP A 740 -1.94 19.71 5.86
C ASP A 740 -2.39 19.88 4.40
N ARG A 741 -3.07 18.86 3.85
CA ARG A 741 -3.65 18.91 2.49
C ARG A 741 -4.62 20.08 2.33
N ILE A 742 -5.57 20.24 3.25
CA ILE A 742 -6.56 21.34 3.24
C ILE A 742 -5.86 22.69 3.29
N LEU A 743 -4.84 22.84 4.14
CA LEU A 743 -4.12 24.11 4.29
C LEU A 743 -3.23 24.44 3.10
N GLY A 744 -2.58 23.44 2.50
CA GLY A 744 -1.83 23.60 1.25
C GLY A 744 -2.73 24.02 0.10
N TRP A 745 -3.92 23.43 -0.04
CA TRP A 745 -4.90 23.84 -1.05
C TRP A 745 -5.44 25.25 -0.78
N HIS A 746 -5.84 25.53 0.46
CA HIS A 746 -6.26 26.87 0.88
C HIS A 746 -5.20 27.93 0.55
N SER A 747 -3.93 27.64 0.85
CA SER A 747 -2.81 28.53 0.55
C SER A 747 -2.66 28.76 -0.96
N ASN A 748 -2.77 27.72 -1.78
CA ASN A 748 -2.76 27.83 -3.24
C ASN A 748 -3.89 28.71 -3.77
N VAL A 749 -5.13 28.54 -3.29
CA VAL A 749 -6.28 29.37 -3.69
C VAL A 749 -6.03 30.84 -3.34
N LEU A 750 -5.50 31.12 -2.14
CA LEU A 750 -5.22 32.47 -1.70
C LEU A 750 -4.17 33.20 -2.54
N THR A 751 -3.22 32.51 -3.17
CA THR A 751 -2.22 33.20 -4.03
C THR A 751 -2.87 34.07 -5.12
N ARG A 752 -3.95 33.59 -5.75
CA ARG A 752 -4.68 34.32 -6.79
C ARG A 752 -5.49 35.49 -6.20
N ILE A 753 -6.12 35.27 -5.05
CA ILE A 753 -6.88 36.30 -4.34
C ILE A 753 -5.93 37.43 -3.86
N ILE A 754 -4.75 37.08 -3.34
CA ILE A 754 -3.72 38.04 -2.93
C ILE A 754 -3.26 38.88 -4.12
N ALA A 755 -2.98 38.24 -5.26
CA ALA A 755 -2.55 38.94 -6.47
C ALA A 755 -3.61 39.95 -6.96
N ALA A 756 -4.89 39.57 -6.92
CA ALA A 756 -5.99 40.46 -7.28
C ALA A 756 -6.27 41.55 -6.23
N ASN A 757 -5.90 41.33 -4.97
CA ASN A 757 -6.13 42.27 -3.86
C ASN A 757 -4.97 43.28 -3.68
N SER A 758 -4.17 43.56 -4.71
CA SER A 758 -3.02 44.47 -4.60
C SER A 758 -3.39 45.89 -4.19
N ASP A 759 -4.61 46.34 -4.50
CA ASP A 759 -5.17 47.65 -4.14
C ASP A 759 -6.08 47.62 -2.90
N GLY A 760 -6.26 46.44 -2.28
CA GLY A 760 -7.13 46.22 -1.13
C GLY A 760 -8.63 46.10 -1.45
N SER A 761 -9.03 46.10 -2.72
CA SER A 761 -10.44 46.05 -3.16
C SER A 761 -11.16 44.78 -2.69
N VAL A 762 -10.56 43.60 -2.85
CA VAL A 762 -11.15 42.33 -2.45
C VAL A 762 -11.33 42.25 -0.94
N LEU A 763 -10.35 42.71 -0.17
CA LEU A 763 -10.42 42.78 1.29
C LEU A 763 -11.50 43.77 1.76
N ALA A 764 -11.69 44.88 1.03
CA ALA A 764 -12.77 45.82 1.32
C ALA A 764 -14.15 45.19 1.06
N ALA A 765 -14.27 44.36 0.02
CA ALA A 765 -15.50 43.62 -0.30
C ALA A 765 -15.78 42.45 0.66
N VAL A 766 -14.73 41.76 1.12
CA VAL A 766 -14.81 40.60 2.03
C VAL A 766 -13.82 40.78 3.19
N PRO A 767 -14.20 41.51 4.27
CA PRO A 767 -13.31 41.80 5.39
C PRO A 767 -12.75 40.56 6.10
N GLU A 768 -13.49 39.45 6.08
CA GLU A 768 -13.07 38.15 6.63
C GLU A 768 -11.84 37.57 5.92
N LEU A 769 -11.49 38.05 4.72
CA LEU A 769 -10.26 37.68 4.03
C LEU A 769 -9.02 37.90 4.91
N SER A 770 -9.03 38.91 5.78
CA SER A 770 -7.95 39.13 6.77
C SER A 770 -7.68 37.91 7.66
N HIS A 771 -8.72 37.17 8.05
CA HIS A 771 -8.58 35.96 8.84
C HIS A 771 -7.94 34.82 8.03
N PHE A 772 -8.37 34.63 6.78
CA PHE A 772 -7.78 33.61 5.89
C PHE A 772 -6.30 33.87 5.61
N LEU A 773 -5.93 35.13 5.39
CA LEU A 773 -4.53 35.53 5.23
C LEU A 773 -3.70 35.26 6.50
N GLN A 774 -4.29 35.43 7.68
CA GLN A 774 -3.63 35.08 8.94
C GLN A 774 -3.43 33.57 9.10
N VAL A 775 -4.44 32.77 8.76
CA VAL A 775 -4.36 31.30 8.78
C VAL A 775 -3.26 30.80 7.82
N ASP A 776 -3.23 31.35 6.60
CA ASP A 776 -2.20 31.05 5.60
C ASP A 776 -0.79 31.40 6.07
N GLU A 777 -0.61 32.58 6.69
CA GLU A 777 0.67 32.97 7.26
C GLU A 777 1.14 32.00 8.36
N ILE A 778 0.23 31.53 9.22
CA ILE A 778 0.57 30.51 10.24
C ILE A 778 0.99 29.19 9.56
N TYR A 779 0.25 28.76 8.54
CA TYR A 779 0.56 27.54 7.78
C TYR A 779 1.95 27.60 7.14
N ARG A 780 2.22 28.62 6.32
CA ARG A 780 3.52 28.81 5.64
C ARG A 780 4.66 29.02 6.62
N ARG A 781 4.39 29.57 7.80
CA ARG A 781 5.43 29.81 8.79
C ARG A 781 5.74 28.60 9.66
N TYR A 782 4.77 27.76 10.01
CA TYR A 782 4.98 26.75 11.05
C TYR A 782 4.59 25.33 10.68
N ILE A 783 3.91 25.10 9.55
CA ILE A 783 3.33 23.79 9.21
C ILE A 783 3.85 23.28 7.86
N ALA A 784 3.85 24.11 6.81
CA ALA A 784 4.19 23.70 5.44
C ALA A 784 5.59 23.06 5.28
N PHE A 785 6.49 23.28 6.24
CA PHE A 785 7.87 22.80 6.24
C PHE A 785 8.08 21.59 7.18
N ASN A 786 7.01 20.87 7.51
CA ASN A 786 7.06 19.66 8.32
C ASN A 786 7.37 18.38 7.51
N GLY A 787 7.32 18.45 6.18
CA GLY A 787 7.72 17.35 5.31
C GLY A 787 9.18 16.97 5.51
N SER A 788 9.46 15.67 5.52
CA SER A 788 10.82 15.12 5.60
C SER A 788 11.43 14.81 4.23
N ASP A 789 10.61 14.75 3.19
CA ASP A 789 11.04 14.59 1.80
C ASP A 789 11.51 15.93 1.22
N GLY A 790 12.65 15.89 0.52
CA GLY A 790 13.16 16.97 -0.30
C GLY A 790 12.14 17.55 -1.28
N GLY A 791 11.33 16.68 -1.90
CA GLY A 791 10.29 17.07 -2.86
C GLY A 791 9.19 17.93 -2.22
N ASP A 792 8.74 17.55 -1.03
CA ASP A 792 7.74 18.30 -0.26
C ASP A 792 8.28 19.67 0.17
N LEU A 793 9.53 19.71 0.67
CA LEU A 793 10.20 20.96 1.05
C LEU A 793 10.35 21.89 -0.16
N SER A 794 10.79 21.36 -1.30
CA SER A 794 10.94 22.14 -2.53
C SER A 794 9.60 22.69 -3.01
N SER A 795 8.52 21.90 -2.90
CA SER A 795 7.15 22.33 -3.24
C SER A 795 6.63 23.41 -2.30
N ALA A 796 6.92 23.33 -0.99
CA ALA A 796 6.59 24.36 -0.02
C ALA A 796 7.29 25.69 -0.33
N TYR A 797 8.56 25.65 -0.75
CA TYR A 797 9.26 26.85 -1.23
C TYR A 797 8.69 27.40 -2.54
N ALA A 798 8.24 26.55 -3.47
CA ALA A 798 7.57 27.04 -4.67
C ALA A 798 6.26 27.77 -4.36
N LEU A 799 5.46 27.24 -3.44
CA LEU A 799 4.26 27.92 -2.93
C LEU A 799 4.62 29.25 -2.26
N GLN A 800 5.65 29.29 -1.41
CA GLN A 800 6.15 30.52 -0.80
C GLN A 800 6.60 31.54 -1.86
N GLY A 801 7.24 31.09 -2.95
CA GLY A 801 7.60 31.90 -4.10
C GLY A 801 6.38 32.54 -4.78
N ARG A 802 5.31 31.76 -5.03
CA ARG A 802 4.05 32.28 -5.60
C ARG A 802 3.38 33.32 -4.71
N HIS A 803 3.47 33.19 -3.39
CA HIS A 803 2.99 34.21 -2.46
C HIS A 803 3.79 35.50 -2.53
N LEU A 804 5.12 35.41 -2.66
CA LEU A 804 5.96 36.61 -2.86
C LEU A 804 5.70 37.25 -4.24
N GLU A 805 5.49 36.44 -5.28
CA GLU A 805 5.10 36.92 -6.61
C GLU A 805 3.76 37.66 -6.56
N ALA A 806 2.76 37.10 -5.90
CA ALA A 806 1.45 37.73 -5.73
C ALA A 806 1.53 39.08 -4.99
N ARG A 807 2.52 39.26 -4.09
CA ARG A 807 2.71 40.50 -3.31
C ARG A 807 3.56 41.55 -4.02
N TRP A 808 4.61 41.15 -4.73
CA TRP A 808 5.61 42.07 -5.29
C TRP A 808 5.50 42.21 -6.81
N GLY A 809 4.79 41.30 -7.47
CA GLY A 809 4.85 41.11 -8.91
C GLY A 809 6.04 40.23 -9.31
N ARG A 810 5.91 39.60 -10.49
CA ARG A 810 6.89 38.66 -11.04
C ARG A 810 8.25 39.31 -11.28
N GLU A 811 8.28 40.50 -11.88
CA GLU A 811 9.53 41.18 -12.24
C GLU A 811 10.39 41.52 -11.02
N GLU A 812 9.78 42.05 -9.95
CA GLU A 812 10.46 42.38 -8.70
C GLU A 812 10.96 41.12 -7.99
N LEU A 813 10.15 40.04 -7.95
CA LEU A 813 10.59 38.77 -7.37
C LEU A 813 11.80 38.20 -8.11
N LEU A 814 11.74 38.13 -9.45
CA LEU A 814 12.85 37.62 -10.26
C LEU A 814 14.11 38.46 -10.11
N THR A 815 13.97 39.79 -10.01
CA THR A 815 15.08 40.70 -9.72
C THR A 815 15.72 40.37 -8.38
N ARG A 816 14.95 40.16 -7.32
CA ARG A 816 15.47 39.77 -5.99
C ARG A 816 16.11 38.39 -6.01
N LEU A 817 15.53 37.42 -6.71
CA LEU A 817 16.11 36.08 -6.86
C LEU A 817 17.46 36.12 -7.59
N SER A 818 17.62 37.03 -8.56
CA SER A 818 18.92 37.21 -9.23
C SER A 818 20.02 37.72 -8.29
N GLN A 819 19.65 38.45 -7.22
CA GLN A 819 20.57 39.09 -6.28
C GLN A 819 20.99 38.20 -5.10
N VAL A 820 20.23 37.13 -4.79
CA VAL A 820 20.56 36.21 -3.70
C VAL A 820 21.45 35.05 -4.17
N SER A 821 22.30 34.53 -3.29
CA SER A 821 23.05 33.30 -3.53
C SER A 821 22.15 32.07 -3.41
N LEU A 822 22.57 30.95 -4.02
CA LEU A 822 22.00 29.64 -3.69
C LEU A 822 22.42 29.24 -2.26
N PRO A 823 21.61 28.43 -1.56
CA PRO A 823 21.98 27.88 -0.26
C PRO A 823 23.16 26.92 -0.39
N GLU A 824 24.09 26.99 0.57
CA GLU A 824 25.33 26.18 0.57
C GLU A 824 25.26 24.97 1.53
N GLU A 825 24.38 25.01 2.52
CA GLU A 825 24.29 23.99 3.58
C GLU A 825 22.82 23.61 3.88
N ARG A 826 22.62 22.38 4.35
CA ARG A 826 21.32 21.90 4.83
C ARG A 826 20.95 22.61 6.13
N ILE A 827 19.67 22.93 6.31
CA ILE A 827 19.13 23.55 7.51
C ILE A 827 17.93 22.78 8.06
N ASP A 828 17.56 23.02 9.31
CA ASP A 828 16.24 22.62 9.82
C ASP A 828 15.18 23.62 9.33
N HIS A 829 14.44 23.24 8.28
CA HIS A 829 13.43 24.09 7.66
C HIS A 829 12.28 24.48 8.58
N ARG A 830 12.11 23.79 9.73
CA ARG A 830 11.09 24.11 10.74
C ARG A 830 11.47 25.29 11.62
N GLN A 831 12.75 25.68 11.65
CA GLN A 831 13.23 26.82 12.43
C GLN A 831 12.89 28.15 11.72
N ARG A 832 11.62 28.57 11.77
CA ARG A 832 11.10 29.76 11.08
C ARG A 832 10.76 30.91 12.03
N GLN A 833 11.24 30.87 13.27
CA GLN A 833 11.10 31.93 14.28
C GLN A 833 12.12 33.07 14.06
N LEU A 834 12.25 33.53 12.82
CA LEU A 834 13.10 34.66 12.44
C LEU A 834 12.27 35.95 12.34
N PRO A 835 12.89 37.14 12.49
CA PRO A 835 12.28 38.40 12.05
C PRO A 835 11.79 38.29 10.60
N PRO A 836 10.66 38.94 10.23
CA PRO A 836 10.07 38.79 8.89
C PRO A 836 11.04 39.05 7.73
N GLU A 837 11.88 40.08 7.83
CA GLU A 837 12.87 40.43 6.80
C GLU A 837 13.96 39.36 6.66
N GLU A 838 14.45 38.82 7.78
CA GLU A 838 15.43 37.72 7.79
C GLU A 838 14.83 36.43 7.25
N LEU A 839 13.57 36.13 7.60
CA LEU A 839 12.86 34.97 7.07
C LEU A 839 12.71 35.05 5.56
N VAL A 840 12.31 36.21 5.04
CA VAL A 840 12.18 36.45 3.60
C VAL A 840 13.53 36.35 2.89
N ALA A 841 14.59 36.94 3.45
CA ALA A 841 15.93 36.85 2.88
C ALA A 841 16.41 35.40 2.78
N ARG A 842 16.13 34.59 3.82
CA ARG A 842 16.40 33.16 3.80
C ARG A 842 15.54 32.44 2.77
N ASP A 843 14.23 32.66 2.76
CA ASP A 843 13.30 31.99 1.87
C ASP A 843 13.65 32.25 0.39
N LEU A 844 14.12 33.44 0.03
CA LEU A 844 14.57 33.75 -1.34
C LEU A 844 15.69 32.82 -1.84
N GLN A 845 16.65 32.45 -0.97
CA GLN A 845 17.71 31.50 -1.34
C GLN A 845 17.13 30.13 -1.69
N TRP A 846 16.19 29.65 -0.87
CA TRP A 846 15.57 28.34 -1.03
C TRP A 846 14.51 28.30 -2.14
N ILE A 847 13.81 29.42 -2.40
CA ILE A 847 12.98 29.60 -3.59
C ILE A 847 13.85 29.51 -4.84
N LYS A 848 15.03 30.16 -4.84
CA LYS A 848 15.97 30.07 -5.97
C LYS A 848 16.46 28.64 -6.21
N ALA A 849 16.63 27.85 -5.15
CA ALA A 849 16.98 26.43 -5.23
C ALA A 849 15.79 25.49 -5.52
N SER A 850 14.55 26.00 -5.57
CA SER A 850 13.36 25.18 -5.79
C SER A 850 13.12 24.95 -7.28
N VAL A 851 13.33 23.70 -7.74
CA VAL A 851 12.96 23.27 -9.10
C VAL A 851 11.46 23.49 -9.40
N PRO A 852 10.49 23.12 -8.52
CA PRO A 852 9.08 23.40 -8.75
C PRO A 852 8.77 24.88 -8.92
N PHE A 853 9.51 25.80 -8.28
CA PHE A 853 9.29 27.24 -8.49
C PHE A 853 9.55 27.63 -9.96
N TRP A 854 10.73 27.28 -10.48
CA TRP A 854 11.11 27.57 -11.86
C TRP A 854 10.24 26.78 -12.86
N GLY A 855 9.94 25.52 -12.56
CA GLY A 855 9.04 24.70 -13.37
C GLY A 855 7.63 25.29 -13.46
N ASN A 856 7.08 25.79 -12.34
CA ASN A 856 5.77 26.43 -12.33
C ASN A 856 5.75 27.72 -13.16
N LEU A 857 6.83 28.51 -13.19
CA LEU A 857 6.91 29.69 -14.07
C LEU A 857 6.78 29.30 -15.55
N VAL A 858 7.40 28.18 -15.94
CA VAL A 858 7.29 27.62 -17.30
C VAL A 858 5.88 27.12 -17.56
N MET A 859 5.31 26.31 -16.66
CA MET A 859 3.99 25.70 -16.88
C MET A 859 2.84 26.71 -16.84
N GLU A 860 2.90 27.72 -15.97
CA GLU A 860 1.90 28.80 -15.93
C GLU A 860 1.81 29.58 -17.25
N SER A 861 2.88 29.60 -18.06
CA SER A 861 2.87 30.26 -19.38
C SER A 861 2.02 29.53 -20.41
N LEU A 862 1.70 28.26 -20.16
CA LEU A 862 0.83 27.44 -21.00
C LEU A 862 -0.65 27.56 -20.57
N GLU A 863 -0.92 27.92 -19.31
CA GLU A 863 -2.28 28.07 -18.80
C GLU A 863 -2.94 29.41 -19.16
N ASP A 864 -2.15 30.49 -19.23
CA ASP A 864 -2.61 31.84 -19.56
C ASP A 864 -1.77 32.41 -20.70
N ILE A 865 -1.97 31.84 -21.89
CA ILE A 865 -1.24 32.19 -23.10
C ILE A 865 -1.36 33.69 -23.42
N ARG A 866 -2.52 34.30 -23.13
CA ARG A 866 -2.78 35.72 -23.46
C ARG A 866 -1.91 36.67 -22.64
N ASN A 867 -1.68 36.38 -21.36
CA ASN A 867 -0.99 37.31 -20.46
C ASN A 867 0.40 36.84 -20.00
N LYS A 868 0.68 35.53 -20.08
CA LYS A 868 1.86 34.90 -19.46
C LYS A 868 2.69 34.05 -20.42
N ALA A 869 2.40 34.03 -21.71
CA ALA A 869 3.20 33.30 -22.69
C ALA A 869 4.69 33.66 -22.59
N LEU A 870 5.54 32.63 -22.56
CA LEU A 870 7.00 32.80 -22.54
C LEU A 870 7.53 32.99 -23.96
N SER A 871 8.40 33.98 -24.14
CA SER A 871 9.23 34.07 -25.35
C SER A 871 10.38 33.07 -25.30
N ALA A 872 10.93 32.73 -26.47
CA ALA A 872 12.15 31.92 -26.57
C ALA A 872 13.33 32.54 -25.77
N GLU A 873 13.43 33.87 -25.75
CA GLU A 873 14.43 34.59 -24.96
C GLU A 873 14.24 34.39 -23.45
N GLN A 874 13.00 34.53 -22.96
CA GLN A 874 12.69 34.31 -21.54
C GLN A 874 12.92 32.85 -21.14
N ALA A 875 12.51 31.89 -21.98
CA ALA A 875 12.78 30.47 -21.77
C ALA A 875 14.29 30.19 -21.67
N GLY A 876 15.09 30.80 -22.56
CA GLY A 876 16.56 30.72 -22.53
C GLY A 876 17.20 31.33 -21.27
N LEU A 877 16.57 32.32 -20.64
CA LEU A 877 17.02 32.90 -19.37
C LEU A 877 16.65 32.04 -18.15
N ILE A 878 15.53 31.31 -18.22
CA ILE A 878 15.06 30.44 -17.12
C ILE A 878 15.89 29.15 -17.05
N LEU A 879 16.26 28.55 -18.18
CA LEU A 879 16.96 27.25 -18.20
C LEU A 879 18.21 27.22 -17.31
N PRO A 880 19.16 28.18 -17.38
CA PRO A 880 20.32 28.17 -16.49
C PRO A 880 19.96 28.28 -15.00
N GLN A 881 18.87 28.96 -14.64
CA GLN A 881 18.41 29.06 -13.24
C GLN A 881 17.82 27.73 -12.77
N LEU A 882 17.03 27.07 -13.63
CA LEU A 882 16.45 25.76 -13.37
C LEU A 882 17.54 24.69 -13.18
N GLU A 883 18.57 24.68 -14.02
CA GLU A 883 19.73 23.79 -13.89
C GLU A 883 20.50 24.02 -12.59
N ALA A 884 20.74 25.29 -12.23
CA ALA A 884 21.40 25.65 -10.99
C ALA A 884 20.58 25.27 -9.76
N ALA A 885 19.25 25.40 -9.84
CA ALA A 885 18.33 24.97 -8.79
C ALA A 885 18.37 23.45 -8.60
N TYR A 886 18.38 22.67 -9.69
CA TYR A 886 18.48 21.22 -9.62
C TYR A 886 19.80 20.75 -8.99
N ALA A 887 20.93 21.31 -9.44
CA ALA A 887 22.24 20.98 -8.87
C ALA A 887 22.32 21.32 -7.36
N ALA A 888 21.73 22.46 -6.95
CA ALA A 888 21.62 22.82 -5.55
C ALA A 888 20.74 21.80 -4.79
N ALA A 889 19.57 21.47 -5.31
CA ALA A 889 18.66 20.49 -4.72
C ALA A 889 19.33 19.13 -4.52
N GLU A 890 20.06 18.61 -5.51
CA GLU A 890 20.84 17.37 -5.38
C GLU A 890 21.87 17.46 -4.25
N SER A 891 22.68 18.52 -4.22
CA SER A 891 23.71 18.69 -3.18
C SER A 891 23.13 18.77 -1.76
N LEU A 892 21.91 19.33 -1.64
CA LEU A 892 21.20 19.53 -0.39
C LEU A 892 20.34 18.32 -0.01
N GLY A 893 20.29 17.27 -0.84
CA GLY A 893 19.43 16.09 -0.63
C GLY A 893 17.95 16.44 -0.70
N MET A 894 17.60 17.43 -1.52
CA MET A 894 16.23 17.82 -1.83
C MET A 894 15.73 17.22 -3.16
N SER A 895 16.57 16.48 -3.90
CA SER A 895 16.17 15.79 -5.13
C SER A 895 15.36 14.53 -4.84
N GLY A 896 14.57 14.12 -5.82
CA GLY A 896 13.62 13.01 -5.73
C GLY A 896 12.92 12.78 -7.08
N PRO A 897 12.24 11.65 -7.29
CA PRO A 897 11.59 11.34 -8.57
C PRO A 897 10.63 12.45 -9.02
N ARG A 898 9.86 13.03 -8.09
CA ARG A 898 8.95 14.15 -8.38
C ARG A 898 9.66 15.39 -8.91
N ILE A 899 10.87 15.68 -8.42
CA ILE A 899 11.68 16.82 -8.84
C ILE A 899 12.26 16.56 -10.23
N ASP A 900 12.73 15.34 -10.49
CA ASP A 900 13.22 14.93 -11.82
C ASP A 900 12.11 15.04 -12.87
N TYR A 901 10.88 14.63 -12.53
CA TYR A 901 9.70 14.79 -13.38
C TYR A 901 9.44 16.27 -13.75
N GLN A 902 9.40 17.15 -12.77
CA GLN A 902 9.15 18.58 -13.02
C GLN A 902 10.26 19.23 -13.84
N LEU A 903 11.52 18.86 -13.57
CA LEU A 903 12.67 19.31 -14.34
C LEU A 903 12.56 18.88 -15.81
N HIS A 904 12.21 17.61 -16.06
CA HIS A 904 12.02 17.08 -17.41
C HIS A 904 11.00 17.89 -18.21
N PHE A 905 9.81 18.13 -17.64
CA PHE A 905 8.76 18.87 -18.34
C PHE A 905 9.15 20.33 -18.59
N ALA A 906 9.80 21.00 -17.63
CA ALA A 906 10.28 22.36 -17.83
C ALA A 906 11.36 22.43 -18.93
N ARG A 907 12.30 21.48 -18.96
CA ARG A 907 13.28 21.35 -20.05
C ARG A 907 12.62 21.09 -21.40
N LEU A 908 11.59 20.24 -21.45
CA LEU A 908 10.84 19.93 -22.67
C LEU A 908 10.20 21.19 -23.27
N VAL A 909 9.45 21.94 -22.46
CA VAL A 909 8.80 23.17 -22.92
C VAL A 909 9.83 24.20 -23.37
N ILE A 910 10.93 24.37 -22.62
CA ILE A 910 11.99 25.30 -23.01
C ILE A 910 12.63 24.87 -24.34
N ALA A 911 13.01 23.59 -24.49
CA ALA A 911 13.61 23.08 -25.72
C ALA A 911 12.70 23.28 -26.94
N LEU A 912 11.39 23.11 -26.76
CA LEU A 912 10.41 23.38 -27.81
C LEU A 912 10.35 24.88 -28.17
N LEU A 913 10.28 25.77 -27.17
CA LEU A 913 10.24 27.22 -27.39
C LEU A 913 11.53 27.79 -27.99
N THR A 914 12.69 27.21 -27.65
CA THR A 914 14.00 27.64 -28.15
C THR A 914 14.44 26.91 -29.42
N GLU A 915 13.58 26.04 -29.97
CA GLU A 915 13.89 25.17 -31.12
C GLU A 915 15.18 24.33 -30.95
N ASP A 916 15.47 23.89 -29.71
CA ASP A 916 16.63 23.04 -29.39
C ASP A 916 16.34 21.58 -29.76
N ARG A 917 16.63 21.24 -31.02
CA ARG A 917 16.44 19.88 -31.56
C ARG A 917 17.21 18.80 -30.81
N ASP A 918 18.46 19.03 -30.45
CA ASP A 918 19.26 18.01 -29.78
C ASP A 918 18.80 17.83 -28.32
N GLY A 919 18.39 18.91 -27.66
CA GLY A 919 17.74 18.88 -26.36
C GLY A 919 16.44 18.09 -26.37
N LEU A 920 15.55 18.38 -27.33
CA LEU A 920 14.29 17.66 -27.49
C LEU A 920 14.51 16.17 -27.75
N ALA A 921 15.47 15.81 -28.61
CA ALA A 921 15.78 14.41 -28.91
C ALA A 921 16.15 13.63 -27.64
N ARG A 922 17.05 14.17 -26.81
CA ARG A 922 17.48 13.54 -25.54
C ARG A 922 16.33 13.37 -24.56
N LEU A 923 15.41 14.34 -24.49
CA LEU A 923 14.25 14.25 -23.61
C LEU A 923 13.27 13.18 -24.09
N LEU A 924 13.03 13.08 -25.40
CA LEU A 924 12.19 12.03 -25.97
C LEU A 924 12.83 10.63 -25.83
N GLU A 925 14.15 10.53 -25.98
CA GLU A 925 14.89 9.28 -25.69
C GLU A 925 14.73 8.88 -24.23
N HIS A 926 14.82 9.84 -23.31
CA HIS A 926 14.56 9.59 -21.89
C HIS A 926 13.14 9.07 -21.66
N VAL A 927 12.11 9.65 -22.32
CA VAL A 927 10.73 9.16 -22.21
C VAL A 927 10.61 7.71 -22.67
N ARG A 928 11.17 7.37 -23.84
CA ARG A 928 11.20 6.00 -24.35
C ARG A 928 11.91 5.06 -23.37
N ASP A 929 13.08 5.45 -22.88
CA ASP A 929 13.95 4.59 -22.08
C ASP A 929 13.38 4.36 -20.68
N GLN A 930 12.67 5.33 -20.10
CA GLN A 930 11.99 5.17 -18.82
C GLN A 930 10.73 4.32 -18.93
N ASN A 931 10.03 4.36 -20.07
CA ASN A 931 8.75 3.66 -20.28
C ASN A 931 7.73 3.94 -19.15
N ASP A 932 7.72 5.15 -18.59
CA ASP A 932 6.74 5.59 -17.59
C ASP A 932 5.55 6.26 -18.29
N LYS A 933 4.35 5.76 -18.01
CA LYS A 933 3.11 6.29 -18.57
C LYS A 933 2.92 7.77 -18.26
N ARG A 934 3.12 8.21 -17.01
CA ARG A 934 2.97 9.61 -16.59
C ARG A 934 3.96 10.51 -17.32
N LEU A 935 5.19 10.03 -17.52
CA LEU A 935 6.19 10.75 -18.31
C LEU A 935 5.72 10.93 -19.76
N THR A 936 5.20 9.85 -20.35
CA THR A 936 4.74 9.80 -21.74
C THR A 936 3.50 10.70 -21.95
N ASP A 937 2.49 10.55 -21.10
CA ASP A 937 1.23 11.31 -21.13
C ASP A 937 1.49 12.82 -21.01
N ASN A 938 2.28 13.24 -20.01
CA ASN A 938 2.57 14.65 -19.79
C ASN A 938 3.50 15.23 -20.86
N THR A 939 4.45 14.45 -21.38
CA THR A 939 5.30 14.90 -22.51
C THR A 939 4.43 15.19 -23.74
N ALA A 940 3.53 14.27 -24.09
CA ALA A 940 2.58 14.48 -25.17
C ALA A 940 1.65 15.67 -24.90
N GLN A 941 1.15 15.81 -23.67
CA GLN A 941 0.31 16.95 -23.29
C GLN A 941 1.04 18.27 -23.54
N TYR A 942 2.26 18.43 -22.99
CA TYR A 942 3.01 19.68 -23.08
C TYR A 942 3.52 19.98 -24.49
N MET A 943 3.79 18.96 -25.30
CA MET A 943 4.04 19.16 -26.74
C MET A 943 2.84 19.79 -27.44
N GLY A 944 1.62 19.34 -27.13
CA GLY A 944 0.40 19.96 -27.66
C GLY A 944 0.13 21.35 -27.07
N ASP A 945 0.29 21.52 -25.75
CA ASP A 945 0.02 22.78 -25.06
C ASP A 945 0.95 23.92 -25.51
N VAL A 946 2.21 23.63 -25.87
CA VAL A 946 3.15 24.65 -26.36
C VAL A 946 2.96 24.99 -27.84
N ALA A 947 2.14 24.22 -28.58
CA ALA A 947 2.04 24.34 -30.03
C ALA A 947 1.70 25.76 -30.50
N TYR A 948 0.90 26.53 -29.74
CA TYR A 948 0.54 27.92 -30.07
C TYR A 948 1.76 28.82 -30.32
N ALA A 949 2.88 28.56 -29.65
CA ALA A 949 4.08 29.39 -29.70
C ALA A 949 5.05 28.98 -30.82
N LEU A 950 4.80 27.85 -31.49
CA LEU A 950 5.74 27.25 -32.43
C LEU A 950 5.40 27.60 -33.89
N SER A 951 6.41 27.56 -34.76
CA SER A 951 6.18 27.58 -36.20
C SER A 951 5.60 26.24 -36.68
N ASN A 952 4.87 26.23 -37.81
CA ASN A 952 4.33 24.98 -38.36
C ASN A 952 5.44 24.00 -38.77
N GLU A 953 6.56 24.51 -39.29
CA GLU A 953 7.74 23.71 -39.67
C GLU A 953 8.39 23.05 -38.45
N TRP A 954 8.63 23.84 -37.41
CA TRP A 954 9.24 23.31 -36.18
C TRP A 954 8.31 22.32 -35.46
N PHE A 955 7.02 22.63 -35.36
CA PHE A 955 6.05 21.71 -34.76
C PHE A 955 5.95 20.38 -35.52
N THR A 956 5.98 20.42 -36.86
CA THR A 956 6.06 19.21 -37.69
C THR A 956 7.28 18.38 -37.32
N THR A 957 8.45 19.02 -37.23
CA THR A 957 9.70 18.36 -36.83
C THR A 957 9.59 17.72 -35.45
N ALA A 958 9.03 18.43 -34.46
CA ALA A 958 8.87 17.92 -33.10
C ALA A 958 7.95 16.68 -33.04
N VAL A 959 6.84 16.67 -33.79
CA VAL A 959 5.92 15.52 -33.85
C VAL A 959 6.54 14.34 -34.63
N GLU A 960 7.32 14.60 -35.67
CA GLU A 960 8.08 13.56 -36.35
C GLU A 960 9.16 12.95 -35.44
N MET A 961 9.79 13.75 -34.58
CA MET A 961 10.71 13.23 -33.56
C MET A 961 9.99 12.37 -32.52
N TRP A 962 8.77 12.74 -32.10
CA TRP A 962 7.95 11.87 -31.26
C TRP A 962 7.70 10.52 -31.95
N ARG A 963 7.31 10.54 -33.23
CA ARG A 963 7.09 9.35 -34.05
C ARG A 963 8.33 8.47 -34.14
N ASP A 964 9.49 9.08 -34.35
CA ASP A 964 10.72 8.34 -34.64
C ASP A 964 11.42 7.85 -33.36
N ILE A 965 11.16 8.47 -32.19
CA ILE A 965 11.84 8.16 -30.92
C ILE A 965 10.91 7.45 -29.93
N VAL A 966 9.72 7.98 -29.65
CA VAL A 966 8.81 7.47 -28.60
C VAL A 966 7.79 6.49 -29.18
N ASP A 967 7.13 6.87 -30.28
CA ASP A 967 6.13 6.08 -31.01
C ASP A 967 5.02 5.45 -30.13
N HIS A 968 4.60 6.13 -29.07
CA HIS A 968 3.55 5.59 -28.18
C HIS A 968 2.15 5.88 -28.74
N LYS A 969 1.52 4.83 -29.29
CA LYS A 969 0.26 4.89 -30.06
C LYS A 969 -0.85 5.74 -29.42
N PRO A 970 -1.19 5.59 -28.12
CA PRO A 970 -2.28 6.37 -27.52
C PRO A 970 -2.12 7.88 -27.70
N LYS A 971 -0.90 8.44 -27.67
CA LYS A 971 -0.72 9.87 -27.39
C LYS A 971 -0.50 10.79 -28.57
N TYR A 972 -0.54 10.27 -29.79
CA TYR A 972 -0.49 11.12 -30.98
C TYR A 972 -1.69 12.06 -31.06
N LEU A 973 -2.89 11.51 -30.87
CA LEU A 973 -4.14 12.29 -30.87
C LEU A 973 -4.24 13.19 -29.63
N TRP A 974 -3.55 12.83 -28.53
CA TRP A 974 -3.41 13.73 -27.39
C TRP A 974 -2.65 15.01 -27.73
N ILE A 975 -1.49 14.90 -28.39
CA ILE A 975 -0.75 16.07 -28.88
C ILE A 975 -1.65 16.93 -29.79
N ALA A 976 -2.41 16.28 -30.68
CA ALA A 976 -3.30 16.96 -31.62
C ALA A 976 -4.44 17.72 -30.92
N TRP A 977 -5.20 17.06 -30.05
CA TRP A 977 -6.33 17.69 -29.35
C TRP A 977 -5.87 18.77 -28.36
N ARG A 978 -4.74 18.57 -27.68
CA ARG A 978 -4.14 19.62 -26.83
C ARG A 978 -3.72 20.85 -27.62
N ALA A 979 -3.15 20.69 -28.81
CA ALA A 979 -2.89 21.82 -29.71
C ALA A 979 -4.19 22.52 -30.15
N ALA A 980 -5.27 21.78 -30.43
CA ALA A 980 -6.56 22.38 -30.78
C ALA A 980 -7.14 23.21 -29.62
N ILE A 981 -7.16 22.65 -28.41
CA ILE A 981 -7.60 23.33 -27.18
C ILE A 981 -6.72 24.55 -26.88
N GLY A 982 -5.41 24.45 -27.11
CA GLY A 982 -4.44 25.54 -27.00
C GLY A 982 -4.51 26.59 -28.13
N HIS A 983 -5.61 26.67 -28.87
CA HIS A 983 -5.86 27.62 -29.96
C HIS A 983 -4.86 27.51 -31.13
N ALA A 984 -4.36 26.31 -31.43
CA ALA A 984 -3.39 26.05 -32.49
C ALA A 984 -3.93 25.04 -33.55
N PRO A 985 -5.06 25.33 -34.22
CA PRO A 985 -5.78 24.35 -35.05
C PRO A 985 -4.96 23.79 -36.23
N GLU A 986 -4.12 24.61 -36.88
CA GLU A 986 -3.25 24.13 -37.97
C GLU A 986 -2.25 23.07 -37.49
N LYS A 987 -1.69 23.26 -36.29
CA LYS A 987 -0.74 22.33 -35.67
C LYS A 987 -1.44 21.08 -35.16
N ALA A 988 -2.65 21.22 -34.64
CA ALA A 988 -3.51 20.08 -34.31
C ALA A 988 -3.68 19.14 -35.52
N LEU A 989 -3.98 19.70 -36.70
CA LEU A 989 -4.13 18.92 -37.93
C LEU A 989 -2.82 18.31 -38.44
N ILE A 990 -1.66 18.93 -38.18
CA ILE A 990 -0.35 18.34 -38.47
C ILE A 990 -0.16 17.06 -37.64
N ALA A 991 -0.37 17.13 -36.32
CA ALA A 991 -0.21 15.98 -35.44
C ALA A 991 -1.22 14.87 -35.75
N ALA A 992 -2.48 15.21 -35.96
CA ALA A 992 -3.53 14.25 -36.31
C ALA A 992 -3.27 13.56 -37.66
N ARG A 993 -2.77 14.30 -38.67
CA ARG A 993 -2.37 13.71 -39.96
C ARG A 993 -1.23 12.71 -39.79
N ILE A 994 -0.17 13.08 -39.07
CA ILE A 994 0.97 12.19 -38.81
C ILE A 994 0.51 10.91 -38.09
N SER A 995 -0.42 11.05 -37.13
CA SER A 995 -1.06 9.94 -36.43
C SER A 995 -1.80 8.99 -37.38
N ALA A 996 -2.69 9.52 -38.23
CA ALA A 996 -3.47 8.74 -39.20
C ALA A 996 -2.59 8.09 -40.28
N GLU A 997 -1.49 8.74 -40.69
CA GLU A 997 -0.50 8.15 -41.59
C GLU A 997 0.28 7.02 -40.92
N ARG A 998 0.63 7.16 -39.63
CA ARG A 998 1.37 6.16 -38.85
C ARG A 998 0.54 4.90 -38.57
N PHE A 999 -0.76 5.06 -38.33
CA PHE A 999 -1.73 4.00 -38.01
C PHE A 999 -2.86 3.93 -39.04
N ALA A 1000 -2.50 3.89 -40.32
CA ALA A 1000 -3.46 3.87 -41.44
C ALA A 1000 -4.37 2.63 -41.48
N ASP A 1001 -4.00 1.57 -40.75
CA ASP A 1001 -4.77 0.34 -40.56
C ASP A 1001 -5.76 0.41 -39.39
N ASP A 1002 -5.69 1.43 -38.55
CA ASP A 1002 -6.63 1.69 -37.46
C ASP A 1002 -7.68 2.72 -37.89
N GLU A 1003 -8.87 2.25 -38.25
CA GLU A 1003 -9.96 3.10 -38.72
C GLU A 1003 -10.35 4.20 -37.72
N ALA A 1004 -10.17 3.99 -36.41
CA ALA A 1004 -10.50 4.99 -35.40
C ALA A 1004 -9.58 6.21 -35.50
N PHE A 1005 -8.28 6.00 -35.77
CA PHE A 1005 -7.30 7.07 -35.91
C PHE A 1005 -7.51 7.88 -37.19
N VAL A 1006 -7.84 7.20 -38.29
CA VAL A 1006 -8.16 7.85 -39.57
C VAL A 1006 -9.45 8.66 -39.46
N ALA A 1007 -10.48 8.08 -38.83
CA ALA A 1007 -11.77 8.76 -38.62
C ALA A 1007 -11.62 9.97 -37.68
N GLU A 1008 -10.80 9.88 -36.63
CA GLU A 1008 -10.55 11.00 -35.73
C GLU A 1008 -9.88 12.17 -36.46
N TYR A 1009 -8.88 11.90 -37.31
CA TYR A 1009 -8.25 12.95 -38.13
C TYR A 1009 -9.26 13.64 -39.05
N GLU A 1010 -10.12 12.87 -39.72
CA GLU A 1010 -11.16 13.40 -40.59
C GLU A 1010 -12.18 14.24 -39.82
N PHE A 1011 -12.55 13.80 -38.61
CA PHE A 1011 -13.41 14.55 -37.70
C PHE A 1011 -12.77 15.87 -37.25
N MET A 1012 -11.49 15.85 -36.84
CA MET A 1012 -10.73 17.06 -36.51
C MET A 1012 -10.67 18.03 -37.69
N ARG A 1013 -10.45 17.54 -38.90
CA ARG A 1013 -10.43 18.38 -40.11
C ARG A 1013 -11.77 19.09 -40.32
N GLN A 1014 -12.88 18.36 -40.24
CA GLN A 1014 -14.22 18.95 -40.38
C GLN A 1014 -14.50 20.01 -39.31
N LEU A 1015 -14.07 19.75 -38.08
CA LEU A 1015 -14.34 20.64 -36.95
C LEU A 1015 -13.47 21.90 -36.96
N LEU A 1016 -12.18 21.77 -37.25
CA LEU A 1016 -11.19 22.84 -37.11
C LEU A 1016 -11.04 23.69 -38.38
N THR A 1017 -11.56 23.25 -39.53
CA THR A 1017 -11.61 24.05 -40.77
C THR A 1017 -13.03 24.25 -41.29
N PRO A 1018 -13.93 24.95 -40.56
CA PRO A 1018 -15.33 25.08 -40.95
C PRO A 1018 -15.59 25.91 -42.22
N ASN A 1019 -14.56 26.55 -42.79
CA ASN A 1019 -14.64 27.37 -44.01
C ASN A 1019 -13.96 26.72 -45.24
N LEU A 1020 -13.54 25.45 -45.14
CA LEU A 1020 -13.16 24.60 -46.27
C LEU A 1020 -14.33 23.65 -46.60
#